data_AF-A0A1U7ZHA7-F1
#
_entry.id   AF-A0A1U7ZHA7-F1
#
_cell.length_a   1.000
_cell.length_b   1.000
_cell.length_c   1.000
_cell.angle_alpha   90.00
_cell.angle_beta   90.00
_cell.angle_gamma   90.00
#
_symmetry.space_group_name_H-M   'P 1'
#
loop_
_entity.id
_entity.type
_entity.pdbx_description
1 polymer ?
#
loop_
_entity_poly.entity_id
_entity_poly.type
_entity_poly.pdbx_seq_one_letter_code
_entity_poly.pdbx_strand_id
1 'polypeptide(L)'
;MELLEPSPPEPSGDDSIQLFDSPTFPLAFHLGLRGPHIVPLSPEIAVDGADIVHVAVGNSIEKTIALLYWTFRRFKNLYICLLHIHQPSPTIPTLLGKLPANQANQETVSAYRKEEMERTKKLLFNYLGICHRAKVKASIIAIESGQVQKGILDLVNMRSIKKLVMGTASDNCMKVKNSTKANYVAKNAPAFCQVWFVNKGKHVWTRESSESPNVLPPENVHAERLRSSLPHNHKPEIIFNPECFRSTSIPGRVSNGVSSCNQLEQDETEETLSTSGSCSLDRFDLIGTISGHASSTERRVSSESDLNLEKERLYNQLEEARREVEASKNEACVELLRSKKLELEAIEAINKVKDFEASFLHEVELRKEVEEALRTTRQEQRNLLETREEVIRDLQKTMRNVAILDIQTHEAMRRRDEATGELRLIQASIETLRHEGQRIQQQKEEALCQLKRWRSCSQHGATKGKGLDGFVNHLPMFTEFSRLDLQTATCNFSESFKIGQGGYGCVYKGEIFDRSIAIKKLHPHNVQSISEFQQEVVVLSKLQHPHLVTLIGACPEAWSLVHEYLPNGNLQDHLFFRRNNPPLTWKTRMRIAARVSSALLFLHTYRPEKMIHGDLKPENILLDSEFNCKIGDFGICRLVPEETARCPSFRWNTEGKGAFPYMDPEIERTRDLTSKSDIYSFGIIILQLLTGRHPVGLVSEVRQAVSYGKLASILDPSAGEWPTFVARQLVDHGLKFCELNSRDRPELTPAIVRDLEQLHLAEERPVPSFFLCPILQEIMHDPQVAADGFTYEGEALRGWLANGRETSPMTNLKLSHLHLTPNHALRHAIQHWLCQY
;
A
#
# COMPACT_ATOMS: atom_id res chain seq x y z
N MET A 1 -5.07 48.31 -45.80
CA MET A 1 -3.75 48.61 -45.23
C MET A 1 -3.41 47.43 -44.34
N GLU A 2 -2.50 46.58 -44.78
CA GLU A 2 -2.01 45.46 -43.97
C GLU A 2 -0.93 45.95 -42.98
N LEU A 3 -0.75 45.20 -41.88
CA LEU A 3 0.34 45.39 -40.93
C LEU A 3 0.99 44.04 -40.59
N LEU A 4 1.87 43.62 -41.50
CA LEU A 4 3.11 42.86 -41.29
C LEU A 4 3.17 41.88 -40.09
N GLU A 5 3.14 40.59 -40.39
CA GLU A 5 3.72 39.55 -39.51
C GLU A 5 5.23 39.37 -39.80
N PRO A 6 6.07 39.07 -38.79
CA PRO A 6 7.49 38.77 -38.97
C PRO A 6 7.78 37.26 -39.04
N SER A 7 8.50 36.82 -40.08
CA SER A 7 8.90 35.41 -40.28
C SER A 7 10.11 34.97 -39.46
N PRO A 8 10.15 33.73 -38.93
CA PRO A 8 11.39 33.06 -38.52
C PRO A 8 12.11 32.39 -39.73
N PRO A 9 13.41 32.05 -39.62
CA PRO A 9 14.26 31.71 -40.77
C PRO A 9 14.31 30.22 -41.17
N GLU A 10 14.75 29.97 -42.41
CA GLU A 10 15.09 28.64 -42.93
C GLU A 10 16.49 28.16 -42.49
N PRO A 11 16.76 26.84 -42.45
CA PRO A 11 18.05 26.29 -42.05
C PRO A 11 19.04 26.16 -43.23
N SER A 12 20.33 26.35 -42.94
CA SER A 12 21.43 25.94 -43.82
C SER A 12 21.72 24.45 -43.70
N GLY A 13 21.84 23.75 -44.83
CA GLY A 13 22.62 22.51 -44.91
C GLY A 13 24.13 22.81 -44.88
N ASP A 14 25.02 21.88 -45.20
CA ASP A 14 24.85 20.47 -45.59
C ASP A 14 26.18 19.76 -45.27
N ASP A 15 26.17 18.44 -45.01
CA ASP A 15 27.40 17.63 -45.13
C ASP A 15 27.06 16.13 -45.15
N SER A 16 27.58 15.41 -46.15
CA SER A 16 27.30 13.98 -46.36
C SER A 16 28.57 13.20 -46.68
N ILE A 17 28.83 12.14 -45.90
CA ILE A 17 29.92 11.19 -46.12
C ILE A 17 29.37 9.76 -46.06
N GLN A 18 29.94 8.89 -46.89
CA GLN A 18 29.36 7.60 -47.30
C GLN A 18 29.74 6.42 -46.37
N LEU A 19 28.97 5.34 -46.46
CA LEU A 19 29.25 4.05 -45.83
C LEU A 19 30.34 3.28 -46.58
N PHE A 20 31.05 2.41 -45.85
CA PHE A 20 31.46 1.08 -46.32
C PHE A 20 31.42 0.08 -45.15
N ASP A 21 30.98 -1.15 -45.39
CA ASP A 21 30.86 -2.24 -44.40
C ASP A 21 32.24 -2.80 -43.99
N SER A 22 32.45 -3.59 -42.93
CA SER A 22 31.70 -4.75 -42.36
C SER A 22 32.39 -5.18 -41.03
N PRO A 23 31.98 -6.22 -40.25
CA PRO A 23 30.99 -7.28 -40.51
C PRO A 23 29.98 -7.61 -39.38
N THR A 24 29.14 -8.61 -39.64
CA THR A 24 28.13 -9.26 -38.77
C THR A 24 28.75 -10.06 -37.59
N PHE A 25 28.06 -10.42 -36.50
CA PHE A 25 26.71 -11.01 -36.38
C PHE A 25 25.84 -10.46 -35.21
N PRO A 26 24.50 -10.72 -35.19
CA PRO A 26 23.54 -9.74 -34.66
C PRO A 26 22.61 -10.23 -33.54
N LEU A 27 21.89 -9.28 -32.91
CA LEU A 27 20.49 -9.48 -32.49
C LEU A 27 19.72 -8.15 -32.33
N ALA A 28 19.61 -7.38 -33.42
CA ALA A 28 18.72 -6.22 -33.50
C ALA A 28 17.35 -6.62 -34.06
N PHE A 29 16.26 -5.96 -33.62
CA PHE A 29 14.98 -5.96 -34.34
C PHE A 29 14.23 -4.64 -34.20
N HIS A 30 14.03 -3.98 -35.34
CA HIS A 30 13.01 -2.94 -35.49
C HIS A 30 11.60 -3.56 -35.50
N LEU A 31 10.59 -2.75 -35.18
CA LEU A 31 9.21 -3.00 -35.57
C LEU A 31 8.62 -1.78 -36.26
N GLY A 32 8.12 -1.99 -37.47
CA GLY A 32 7.36 -1.02 -38.24
C GLY A 32 6.36 -1.72 -39.15
N LEU A 33 5.50 -0.90 -39.74
CA LEU A 33 4.53 -1.21 -40.79
C LEU A 33 3.20 -1.91 -40.42
N ARG A 34 2.23 -1.45 -41.21
CA ARG A 34 0.85 -1.87 -41.46
C ARG A 34 0.65 -3.39 -41.56
N GLY A 35 -0.47 -3.89 -41.04
CA GLY A 35 -1.04 -5.19 -41.43
C GLY A 35 -1.53 -6.02 -40.23
N PRO A 36 -2.65 -6.76 -40.35
CA PRO A 36 -3.19 -7.55 -39.24
C PRO A 36 -2.52 -8.93 -39.13
N HIS A 37 -1.26 -8.97 -38.68
CA HIS A 37 -0.55 -10.23 -38.40
C HIS A 37 -0.01 -10.30 -36.97
N ILE A 38 0.00 -11.54 -36.44
CA ILE A 38 0.30 -11.86 -35.05
C ILE A 38 1.80 -11.77 -34.80
N VAL A 39 2.22 -10.95 -33.83
CA VAL A 39 3.62 -10.88 -33.37
C VAL A 39 3.82 -11.81 -32.16
N PRO A 40 4.56 -12.92 -32.30
CA PRO A 40 5.02 -13.68 -31.15
C PRO A 40 6.16 -12.94 -30.44
N LEU A 41 6.08 -12.82 -29.11
CA LEU A 41 7.22 -12.50 -28.26
C LEU A 41 7.93 -13.83 -27.94
N SER A 42 8.94 -14.14 -28.76
CA SER A 42 9.71 -15.40 -28.77
C SER A 42 10.68 -15.54 -27.58
N PRO A 43 11.24 -16.74 -27.30
CA PRO A 43 11.04 -18.02 -27.99
C PRO A 43 10.33 -19.08 -27.14
N GLU A 44 10.30 -20.30 -27.66
CA GLU A 44 9.61 -21.44 -27.07
C GLU A 44 10.35 -22.04 -25.87
N ILE A 45 9.60 -22.42 -24.83
CA ILE A 45 9.85 -23.69 -24.16
C ILE A 45 8.61 -24.55 -24.38
N ALA A 46 8.55 -25.22 -25.52
CA ALA A 46 7.66 -26.35 -25.72
C ALA A 46 8.18 -27.52 -24.87
N VAL A 47 7.84 -27.51 -23.57
CA VAL A 47 7.99 -28.71 -22.74
C VAL A 47 6.92 -29.69 -23.18
N ASP A 48 7.25 -30.51 -24.18
CA ASP A 48 6.36 -31.58 -24.61
C ASP A 48 6.08 -32.51 -23.43
N GLY A 49 4.80 -32.79 -23.18
CA GLY A 49 4.33 -33.46 -21.96
C GLY A 49 4.06 -32.58 -20.72
N ALA A 50 4.33 -31.27 -20.71
CA ALA A 50 3.91 -30.41 -19.58
C ALA A 50 2.43 -30.03 -19.66
N ASP A 51 1.71 -30.22 -18.54
CA ASP A 51 0.27 -29.95 -18.45
C ASP A 51 -0.02 -28.45 -18.20
N ILE A 52 -0.06 -27.66 -19.29
CA ILE A 52 -0.18 -26.18 -19.24
C ILE A 52 -1.65 -25.76 -19.05
N VAL A 53 -1.90 -24.92 -18.04
CA VAL A 53 -3.22 -24.29 -17.80
C VAL A 53 -3.21 -22.86 -18.32
N HIS A 54 -4.15 -22.54 -19.21
CA HIS A 54 -4.27 -21.22 -19.81
C HIS A 54 -5.32 -20.38 -19.06
N VAL A 55 -5.08 -19.09 -18.82
CA VAL A 55 -5.97 -18.21 -18.04
C VAL A 55 -6.25 -16.92 -18.80
N ALA A 56 -7.52 -16.63 -19.09
CA ALA A 56 -7.93 -15.40 -19.77
C ALA A 56 -7.91 -14.19 -18.82
N VAL A 57 -7.03 -13.21 -19.08
CA VAL A 57 -6.81 -12.02 -18.22
C VAL A 57 -7.28 -10.72 -18.87
N GLY A 58 -7.98 -9.89 -18.09
CA GLY A 58 -8.60 -8.65 -18.56
C GLY A 58 -7.85 -7.37 -18.20
N ASN A 59 -8.41 -6.21 -18.55
CA ASN A 59 -7.81 -4.89 -18.38
C ASN A 59 -7.85 -4.35 -16.92
N SER A 60 -8.29 -5.15 -15.94
CA SER A 60 -8.39 -4.80 -14.53
C SER A 60 -7.75 -5.91 -13.69
N ILE A 61 -6.72 -5.55 -12.92
CA ILE A 61 -5.92 -6.50 -12.14
C ILE A 61 -6.76 -6.97 -10.94
N GLU A 62 -7.44 -6.04 -10.28
CA GLU A 62 -8.34 -6.22 -9.13
C GLU A 62 -9.38 -7.33 -9.39
N LYS A 63 -10.02 -7.30 -10.57
CA LYS A 63 -11.04 -8.28 -10.98
C LYS A 63 -10.43 -9.63 -11.39
N THR A 64 -9.15 -9.65 -11.75
CA THR A 64 -8.42 -10.82 -12.26
C THR A 64 -7.58 -11.52 -11.19
N ILE A 65 -7.16 -10.83 -10.12
CA ILE A 65 -6.40 -11.40 -8.98
C ILE A 65 -7.14 -12.60 -8.36
N ALA A 66 -8.47 -12.51 -8.20
CA ALA A 66 -9.27 -13.60 -7.63
C ALA A 66 -9.34 -14.83 -8.57
N LEU A 67 -9.24 -14.63 -9.89
CA LEU A 67 -9.16 -15.70 -10.89
C LEU A 67 -7.80 -16.41 -10.81
N LEU A 68 -6.72 -15.65 -10.72
CA LEU A 68 -5.35 -16.16 -10.61
C LEU A 68 -5.15 -16.97 -9.33
N TYR A 69 -5.51 -16.43 -8.16
CA TYR A 69 -5.40 -17.17 -6.89
C TYR A 69 -6.29 -18.43 -6.81
N TRP A 70 -7.46 -18.44 -7.45
CA TRP A 70 -8.25 -19.67 -7.59
C TRP A 70 -7.50 -20.70 -8.44
N THR A 71 -6.93 -20.27 -9.57
CA THR A 71 -6.15 -21.14 -10.47
C THR A 71 -4.94 -21.73 -9.75
N PHE A 72 -4.14 -20.91 -9.05
CA PHE A 72 -2.97 -21.35 -8.29
C PHE A 72 -3.32 -22.40 -7.21
N ARG A 73 -4.51 -22.27 -6.58
CA ARG A 73 -5.00 -23.24 -5.58
C ARG A 73 -5.52 -24.52 -6.22
N ARG A 74 -6.15 -24.45 -7.39
CA ARG A 74 -6.79 -25.59 -8.09
C ARG A 74 -5.80 -26.43 -8.91
N PHE A 75 -4.74 -25.82 -9.42
CA PHE A 75 -3.75 -26.39 -10.33
C PHE A 75 -2.34 -26.22 -9.77
N LYS A 76 -2.07 -26.87 -8.63
CA LYS A 76 -0.73 -26.89 -8.02
C LYS A 76 0.28 -27.52 -8.98
N ASN A 77 1.50 -26.98 -9.00
CA ASN A 77 2.66 -27.46 -9.77
C ASN A 77 2.51 -27.43 -11.30
N LEU A 78 1.43 -26.88 -11.86
CA LEU A 78 1.26 -26.72 -13.32
C LEU A 78 1.81 -25.39 -13.83
N TYR A 79 2.26 -25.37 -15.08
CA TYR A 79 2.73 -24.16 -15.75
C TYR A 79 1.53 -23.33 -16.23
N ILE A 80 1.55 -22.01 -16.03
CA ILE A 80 0.40 -21.14 -16.33
C ILE A 80 0.69 -20.20 -17.50
N CYS A 81 -0.13 -20.25 -18.54
CA CYS A 81 -0.06 -19.29 -19.65
C CYS A 81 -1.20 -18.27 -19.54
N LEU A 82 -0.88 -16.98 -19.43
CA LEU A 82 -1.88 -15.92 -19.37
C LEU A 82 -2.24 -15.45 -20.79
N LEU A 83 -3.52 -15.54 -21.14
CA LEU A 83 -4.05 -15.10 -22.42
C LEU A 83 -4.65 -13.70 -22.29
N HIS A 84 -4.07 -12.73 -23.00
CA HIS A 84 -4.61 -11.38 -23.10
C HIS A 84 -5.05 -11.07 -24.52
N ILE A 85 -6.19 -10.38 -24.65
CA ILE A 85 -6.71 -9.94 -25.94
C ILE A 85 -6.88 -8.43 -25.87
N HIS A 86 -5.93 -7.72 -26.46
CA HIS A 86 -5.98 -6.28 -26.62
C HIS A 86 -7.12 -5.93 -27.60
N GLN A 87 -8.05 -5.09 -27.15
CA GLN A 87 -9.15 -4.58 -27.95
C GLN A 87 -8.94 -3.07 -28.09
N PRO A 88 -8.42 -2.57 -29.22
CA PRO A 88 -8.06 -1.16 -29.37
C PRO A 88 -9.28 -0.25 -29.17
N SER A 89 -9.12 0.80 -28.36
CA SER A 89 -10.20 1.72 -28.03
C SER A 89 -10.80 2.38 -29.28
N PRO A 90 -12.14 2.42 -29.44
CA PRO A 90 -12.79 3.12 -30.55
C PRO A 90 -12.75 4.66 -30.41
N THR A 91 -12.35 5.18 -29.25
CA THR A 91 -12.26 6.63 -28.98
C THR A 91 -10.92 7.00 -28.36
N ILE A 92 -10.38 8.12 -28.79
CA ILE A 92 -9.17 8.76 -28.25
C ILE A 92 -9.62 9.87 -27.27
N PRO A 93 -9.11 9.91 -26.03
CA PRO A 93 -9.35 11.02 -25.13
C PRO A 93 -8.56 12.26 -25.59
N THR A 94 -9.21 13.42 -25.62
CA THR A 94 -8.62 14.73 -25.93
C THR A 94 -9.07 15.75 -24.89
N LEU A 95 -8.45 16.93 -24.87
CA LEU A 95 -8.83 18.02 -23.95
C LEU A 95 -10.27 18.51 -24.14
N LEU A 96 -10.91 18.20 -25.28
CA LEU A 96 -12.29 18.56 -25.61
C LEU A 96 -13.27 17.37 -25.48
N GLY A 97 -12.83 16.20 -24.98
CA GLY A 97 -13.70 15.05 -24.71
C GLY A 97 -13.19 13.74 -25.30
N LYS A 98 -14.07 12.99 -25.97
CA LYS A 98 -13.76 11.69 -26.59
C LYS A 98 -13.93 11.76 -28.10
N LEU A 99 -12.82 11.86 -28.82
CA LEU A 99 -12.77 11.89 -30.27
C LEU A 99 -12.86 10.46 -30.82
N PRO A 100 -13.83 10.11 -31.69
CA PRO A 100 -13.85 8.82 -32.38
C PRO A 100 -12.55 8.59 -33.16
N ALA A 101 -11.97 7.39 -33.07
CA ALA A 101 -10.66 7.09 -33.67
C ALA A 101 -10.67 7.09 -35.21
N ASN A 102 -11.86 7.09 -35.84
CA ASN A 102 -12.07 7.27 -37.28
C ASN A 102 -12.27 8.75 -37.69
N GLN A 103 -12.31 9.69 -36.74
CA GLN A 103 -12.39 11.14 -36.96
C GLN A 103 -11.10 11.87 -36.55
N ALA A 104 -10.14 11.16 -35.96
CA ALA A 104 -8.82 11.67 -35.61
C ALA A 104 -7.83 11.58 -36.78
N ASN A 105 -6.82 12.44 -36.82
CA ASN A 105 -5.74 12.33 -37.81
C ASN A 105 -4.88 11.08 -37.54
N GLN A 106 -4.26 10.55 -38.60
CA GLN A 106 -3.54 9.26 -38.55
C GLN A 106 -2.38 9.24 -37.54
N GLU A 107 -1.79 10.41 -37.25
CA GLU A 107 -0.70 10.59 -36.29
C GLU A 107 -1.18 10.57 -34.84
N THR A 108 -2.30 11.23 -34.51
CA THR A 108 -2.92 11.10 -33.18
C THR A 108 -3.39 9.68 -32.93
N VAL A 109 -3.92 9.00 -33.96
CA VAL A 109 -4.28 7.58 -33.88
C VAL A 109 -3.04 6.71 -33.60
N SER A 110 -1.94 6.88 -34.35
CA SER A 110 -0.75 6.04 -34.17
C SER A 110 -0.03 6.32 -32.84
N ALA A 111 0.07 7.58 -32.42
CA ALA A 111 0.62 7.98 -31.13
C ALA A 111 -0.21 7.42 -29.96
N TYR A 112 -1.53 7.55 -30.02
CA TYR A 112 -2.42 6.99 -28.99
C TYR A 112 -2.36 5.46 -28.93
N ARG A 113 -2.33 4.77 -30.09
CA ARG A 113 -2.17 3.30 -30.14
C ARG A 113 -0.84 2.85 -29.55
N LYS A 114 0.25 3.58 -29.78
CA LYS A 114 1.56 3.33 -29.14
C LYS A 114 1.46 3.47 -27.62
N GLU A 115 0.75 4.48 -27.12
CA GLU A 115 0.53 4.68 -25.69
C GLU A 115 -0.40 3.59 -25.08
N GLU A 116 -1.43 3.16 -25.81
CA GLU A 116 -2.34 2.06 -25.45
C GLU A 116 -1.59 0.71 -25.35
N MET A 117 -0.64 0.48 -26.27
CA MET A 117 0.28 -0.66 -26.24
C MET A 117 1.22 -0.61 -25.03
N GLU A 118 1.82 0.53 -24.70
CA GLU A 118 2.68 0.66 -23.52
C GLU A 118 1.93 0.52 -22.19
N ARG A 119 0.69 1.01 -22.09
CA ARG A 119 -0.21 0.70 -20.95
C ARG A 119 -0.47 -0.81 -20.85
N THR A 120 -0.71 -1.46 -21.99
CA THR A 120 -0.95 -2.91 -22.07
C THR A 120 0.29 -3.71 -21.63
N LYS A 121 1.50 -3.36 -22.09
CA LYS A 121 2.75 -3.99 -21.63
C LYS A 121 2.91 -3.91 -20.12
N LYS A 122 2.72 -2.72 -19.51
CA LYS A 122 2.81 -2.52 -18.05
C LYS A 122 1.79 -3.37 -17.28
N LEU A 123 0.56 -3.48 -17.77
CA LEU A 123 -0.46 -4.39 -17.23
C LEU A 123 0.00 -5.86 -17.26
N LEU A 124 0.59 -6.31 -18.37
CA LEU A 124 1.07 -7.69 -18.53
C LEU A 124 2.26 -8.00 -17.61
N PHE A 125 3.22 -7.07 -17.45
CA PHE A 125 4.29 -7.22 -16.45
C PHE A 125 3.75 -7.30 -15.02
N ASN A 126 2.72 -6.53 -14.66
CA ASN A 126 2.09 -6.64 -13.35
C ASN A 126 1.47 -8.02 -13.10
N TYR A 127 0.90 -8.67 -14.13
CA TYR A 127 0.41 -10.04 -14.02
C TYR A 127 1.53 -11.08 -13.85
N LEU A 128 2.65 -10.97 -14.60
CA LEU A 128 3.83 -11.80 -14.34
C LEU A 128 4.36 -11.62 -12.92
N GLY A 129 4.39 -10.39 -12.41
CA GLY A 129 4.77 -10.09 -11.02
C GLY A 129 3.87 -10.75 -9.97
N ILE A 130 2.58 -10.96 -10.26
CA ILE A 130 1.66 -11.72 -9.39
C ILE A 130 2.01 -13.21 -9.41
N CYS A 131 2.23 -13.81 -10.58
CA CYS A 131 2.63 -15.22 -10.70
C CYS A 131 3.99 -15.47 -10.01
N HIS A 132 4.96 -14.58 -10.20
CA HIS A 132 6.29 -14.65 -9.59
C HIS A 132 6.22 -14.58 -8.05
N ARG A 133 5.46 -13.63 -7.48
CA ARG A 133 5.23 -13.56 -6.03
C ARG A 133 4.51 -14.80 -5.47
N ALA A 134 3.67 -15.46 -6.27
CA ALA A 134 3.04 -16.73 -5.93
C ALA A 134 3.95 -17.96 -6.13
N LYS A 135 5.21 -17.78 -6.56
CA LYS A 135 6.17 -18.83 -6.94
C LYS A 135 5.69 -19.77 -8.06
N VAL A 136 4.85 -19.27 -8.96
CA VAL A 136 4.31 -20.04 -10.11
C VAL A 136 5.05 -19.67 -11.40
N LYS A 137 5.55 -20.68 -12.12
CA LYS A 137 6.13 -20.49 -13.47
C LYS A 137 5.02 -20.10 -14.44
N ALA A 138 5.18 -18.98 -15.14
CA ALA A 138 4.17 -18.47 -16.04
C ALA A 138 4.73 -17.75 -17.28
N SER A 139 3.98 -17.80 -18.37
CA SER A 139 4.21 -17.06 -19.62
C SER A 139 2.98 -16.21 -19.98
N ILE A 140 3.11 -15.34 -20.98
CA ILE A 140 2.00 -14.52 -21.51
C ILE A 140 1.91 -14.68 -23.03
N ILE A 141 0.69 -14.85 -23.54
CA ILE A 141 0.34 -14.68 -24.95
C ILE A 141 -0.63 -13.51 -25.04
N ALA A 142 -0.29 -12.51 -25.85
CA ALA A 142 -1.14 -11.36 -26.14
C ALA A 142 -1.43 -11.29 -27.65
N ILE A 143 -2.68 -11.02 -28.02
CA ILE A 143 -3.09 -10.74 -29.41
C ILE A 143 -3.95 -9.49 -29.47
N GLU A 144 -4.03 -8.86 -30.65
CA GLU A 144 -5.03 -7.84 -30.94
C GLU A 144 -6.31 -8.46 -31.53
N SER A 145 -7.49 -8.04 -31.06
CA SER A 145 -8.76 -8.39 -31.69
C SER A 145 -9.87 -7.39 -31.37
N GLY A 146 -10.60 -6.95 -32.41
CA GLY A 146 -11.79 -6.12 -32.25
C GLY A 146 -12.94 -6.78 -31.46
N GLN A 147 -12.88 -8.10 -31.22
CA GLN A 147 -13.82 -8.83 -30.37
C GLN A 147 -13.10 -9.83 -29.45
N VAL A 148 -12.94 -9.46 -28.17
CA VAL A 148 -12.26 -10.30 -27.15
C VAL A 148 -12.76 -11.75 -27.13
N GLN A 149 -14.07 -11.98 -27.17
CA GLN A 149 -14.64 -13.33 -27.17
C GLN A 149 -14.33 -14.15 -28.43
N LYS A 150 -14.04 -13.52 -29.57
CA LYS A 150 -13.58 -14.21 -30.77
C LYS A 150 -12.08 -14.51 -30.67
N GLY A 151 -11.26 -13.51 -30.32
CA GLY A 151 -9.81 -13.69 -30.14
C GLY A 151 -9.42 -14.80 -29.15
N ILE A 152 -10.21 -15.03 -28.10
CA ILE A 152 -10.03 -16.18 -27.20
C ILE A 152 -10.22 -17.52 -27.93
N LEU A 153 -11.24 -17.64 -28.79
CA LEU A 153 -11.46 -18.85 -29.59
C LEU A 153 -10.41 -19.02 -30.69
N ASP A 154 -10.03 -17.93 -31.34
CA ASP A 154 -8.98 -17.91 -32.35
C ASP A 154 -7.67 -18.45 -31.72
N LEU A 155 -7.31 -18.01 -30.51
CA LEU A 155 -6.17 -18.57 -29.74
C LEU A 155 -6.36 -20.05 -29.37
N VAL A 156 -7.54 -20.46 -28.88
CA VAL A 156 -7.80 -21.85 -28.49
C VAL A 156 -7.66 -22.80 -29.69
N ASN A 157 -8.08 -22.38 -30.88
CA ASN A 157 -7.89 -23.12 -32.12
C ASN A 157 -6.43 -23.11 -32.60
N MET A 158 -5.79 -21.94 -32.69
CA MET A 158 -4.42 -21.79 -33.22
C MET A 158 -3.34 -22.45 -32.35
N ARG A 159 -3.61 -22.68 -31.06
CA ARG A 159 -2.66 -23.28 -30.09
C ARG A 159 -3.19 -24.57 -29.44
N SER A 160 -4.25 -25.17 -29.98
CA SER A 160 -4.86 -26.43 -29.51
C SER A 160 -5.05 -26.49 -27.98
N ILE A 161 -5.57 -25.41 -27.40
CA ILE A 161 -5.60 -25.19 -25.94
C ILE A 161 -6.55 -26.17 -25.26
N LYS A 162 -6.00 -27.20 -24.60
CA LYS A 162 -6.75 -28.23 -23.88
C LYS A 162 -7.41 -27.75 -22.58
N LYS A 163 -6.80 -26.76 -21.89
CA LYS A 163 -7.21 -26.30 -20.55
C LYS A 163 -7.27 -24.78 -20.45
N LEU A 164 -8.47 -24.22 -20.27
CA LEU A 164 -8.73 -22.77 -20.22
C LEU A 164 -9.53 -22.35 -18.98
N VAL A 165 -9.06 -21.35 -18.23
CA VAL A 165 -9.75 -20.77 -17.07
C VAL A 165 -10.18 -19.34 -17.38
N MET A 166 -11.43 -18.98 -17.06
CA MET A 166 -12.03 -17.70 -17.42
C MET A 166 -12.88 -17.08 -16.30
N GLY A 167 -12.76 -15.76 -16.13
CA GLY A 167 -13.63 -14.97 -15.27
C GLY A 167 -15.05 -14.81 -15.83
N THR A 168 -16.07 -14.99 -14.99
CA THR A 168 -17.48 -14.72 -15.33
C THR A 168 -18.14 -13.75 -14.35
N ALA A 169 -19.06 -12.92 -14.85
CA ALA A 169 -19.73 -11.86 -14.10
C ALA A 169 -21.12 -12.28 -13.54
N SER A 170 -21.39 -13.58 -13.43
CA SER A 170 -22.67 -14.10 -12.92
C SER A 170 -22.61 -14.36 -11.42
N ASP A 171 -23.34 -13.58 -10.63
CA ASP A 171 -23.48 -13.80 -9.18
C ASP A 171 -24.44 -14.96 -8.82
N ASN A 172 -25.11 -15.56 -9.80
CA ASN A 172 -25.96 -16.74 -9.61
C ASN A 172 -25.27 -18.03 -10.09
N CYS A 173 -25.05 -18.96 -9.14
CA CYS A 173 -24.22 -20.15 -9.30
C CYS A 173 -24.64 -21.11 -10.44
N MET A 174 -25.92 -21.17 -10.79
CA MET A 174 -26.46 -22.25 -11.62
C MET A 174 -26.43 -22.00 -13.13
N LYS A 175 -26.20 -20.77 -13.61
CA LYS A 175 -26.30 -20.41 -15.05
C LYS A 175 -25.32 -19.30 -15.43
N VAL A 176 -24.53 -19.50 -16.49
CA VAL A 176 -23.54 -18.53 -17.03
C VAL A 176 -24.19 -17.30 -17.70
N LYS A 177 -25.53 -17.24 -17.76
CA LYS A 177 -26.36 -16.35 -18.61
C LYS A 177 -26.04 -14.84 -18.60
N ASN A 178 -25.36 -14.30 -17.59
CA ASN A 178 -25.17 -12.86 -17.42
C ASN A 178 -23.87 -12.30 -18.04
N SER A 179 -22.94 -13.13 -18.52
CA SER A 179 -21.71 -12.67 -19.19
C SER A 179 -21.73 -13.01 -20.68
N THR A 180 -21.80 -12.00 -21.55
CA THR A 180 -21.82 -12.18 -23.02
C THR A 180 -20.58 -12.92 -23.52
N LYS A 181 -19.39 -12.50 -23.06
CA LYS A 181 -18.10 -13.11 -23.42
C LYS A 181 -18.01 -14.57 -22.95
N ALA A 182 -18.40 -14.86 -21.71
CA ALA A 182 -18.34 -16.22 -21.17
C ALA A 182 -19.36 -17.17 -21.83
N ASN A 183 -20.59 -16.71 -22.09
CA ASN A 183 -21.57 -17.53 -22.84
C ASN A 183 -21.13 -17.82 -24.27
N TYR A 184 -20.44 -16.89 -24.93
CA TYR A 184 -19.92 -17.10 -26.28
C TYR A 184 -18.84 -18.18 -26.29
N VAL A 185 -17.87 -18.13 -25.38
CA VAL A 185 -16.79 -19.13 -25.30
C VAL A 185 -17.31 -20.48 -24.79
N ALA A 186 -18.25 -20.49 -23.85
CA ALA A 186 -18.94 -21.69 -23.39
C ALA A 186 -19.60 -22.47 -24.55
N LYS A 187 -20.28 -21.77 -25.45
CA LYS A 187 -20.99 -22.36 -26.60
C LYS A 187 -20.09 -22.76 -27.77
N ASN A 188 -19.02 -22.01 -28.04
CA ASN A 188 -18.30 -22.09 -29.32
C ASN A 188 -16.84 -22.55 -29.23
N ALA A 189 -16.25 -22.74 -28.04
CA ALA A 189 -14.89 -23.31 -27.96
C ALA A 189 -14.89 -24.84 -28.24
N PRO A 190 -13.82 -25.43 -28.79
CA PRO A 190 -13.82 -26.78 -29.36
C PRO A 190 -14.01 -27.93 -28.36
N ALA A 191 -14.33 -29.11 -28.89
CA ALA A 191 -14.52 -30.36 -28.16
C ALA A 191 -13.31 -30.80 -27.32
N PHE A 192 -12.09 -30.54 -27.78
CA PHE A 192 -10.84 -30.84 -27.07
C PHE A 192 -10.55 -29.89 -25.88
N CYS A 193 -11.28 -28.78 -25.75
CA CYS A 193 -10.99 -27.70 -24.80
C CYS A 193 -11.88 -27.81 -23.56
N GLN A 194 -11.29 -28.13 -22.40
CA GLN A 194 -11.92 -28.07 -21.09
C GLN A 194 -11.88 -26.63 -20.55
N VAL A 195 -13.03 -26.07 -20.15
CA VAL A 195 -13.14 -24.65 -19.80
C VAL A 195 -13.76 -24.44 -18.41
N TRP A 196 -13.00 -23.86 -17.46
CA TRP A 196 -13.49 -23.50 -16.13
C TRP A 196 -13.95 -22.04 -16.05
N PHE A 197 -15.15 -21.83 -15.54
CA PHE A 197 -15.73 -20.51 -15.29
C PHE A 197 -15.73 -20.20 -13.79
N VAL A 198 -15.19 -19.03 -13.44
CA VAL A 198 -14.91 -18.62 -12.05
C VAL A 198 -15.43 -17.19 -11.83
N ASN A 199 -16.10 -16.93 -10.71
CA ASN A 199 -16.52 -15.57 -10.30
C ASN A 199 -16.02 -15.29 -8.88
N LYS A 200 -15.42 -14.11 -8.63
CA LYS A 200 -14.98 -13.63 -7.30
C LYS A 200 -14.17 -14.69 -6.52
N GLY A 201 -13.35 -15.50 -7.21
CA GLY A 201 -12.51 -16.55 -6.63
C GLY A 201 -13.23 -17.86 -6.28
N LYS A 202 -14.48 -18.05 -6.72
CA LYS A 202 -15.26 -19.29 -6.62
C LYS A 202 -15.47 -19.92 -7.99
N HIS A 203 -15.32 -21.24 -8.08
CA HIS A 203 -15.74 -22.01 -9.26
C HIS A 203 -17.26 -21.90 -9.43
N VAL A 204 -17.73 -21.75 -10.67
CA VAL A 204 -19.16 -21.63 -11.02
C VAL A 204 -19.60 -22.82 -11.86
N TRP A 205 -18.82 -23.16 -12.90
CA TRP A 205 -19.14 -24.24 -13.84
C TRP A 205 -17.90 -24.66 -14.62
N THR A 206 -17.90 -25.87 -15.16
CA THR A 206 -16.90 -26.38 -16.13
C THR A 206 -17.63 -26.85 -17.37
N ARG A 207 -17.12 -26.53 -18.56
CA ARG A 207 -17.43 -27.32 -19.75
C ARG A 207 -16.35 -28.39 -19.91
N GLU A 208 -16.77 -29.65 -19.85
CA GLU A 208 -15.89 -30.78 -20.07
C GLU A 208 -15.50 -30.92 -21.55
N SER A 209 -14.32 -31.49 -21.80
CA SER A 209 -13.87 -31.90 -23.13
C SER A 209 -14.43 -33.28 -23.48
N SER A 210 -14.87 -33.48 -24.72
CA SER A 210 -15.56 -34.72 -25.14
C SER A 210 -14.67 -35.75 -25.84
N GLU A 211 -13.35 -35.68 -25.65
CA GLU A 211 -12.39 -36.69 -26.14
C GLU A 211 -12.28 -37.84 -25.13
N SER A 212 -13.11 -38.87 -25.30
CA SER A 212 -12.93 -40.18 -24.66
C SER A 212 -12.20 -41.14 -25.62
N PRO A 213 -11.24 -41.96 -25.16
CA PRO A 213 -10.59 -42.94 -26.02
C PRO A 213 -11.56 -44.07 -26.41
N ASN A 214 -11.73 -44.28 -27.71
CA ASN A 214 -12.36 -45.41 -28.42
C ASN A 214 -13.20 -46.41 -27.59
N VAL A 215 -14.51 -46.19 -27.54
CA VAL A 215 -15.51 -47.28 -27.48
C VAL A 215 -16.62 -46.99 -28.50
N LEU A 216 -17.01 -48.01 -29.28
CA LEU A 216 -18.03 -47.91 -30.32
C LEU A 216 -19.45 -47.84 -29.71
N PRO A 217 -20.34 -46.95 -30.19
CA PRO A 217 -21.76 -46.98 -29.88
C PRO A 217 -22.54 -47.88 -30.86
N PRO A 218 -23.44 -48.77 -30.39
CA PRO A 218 -24.47 -49.36 -31.23
C PRO A 218 -25.64 -48.40 -31.48
N GLU A 219 -26.46 -48.75 -32.46
CA GLU A 219 -27.39 -47.94 -33.23
C GLU A 219 -28.55 -47.23 -32.49
N ASN A 220 -28.91 -46.06 -33.01
CA ASN A 220 -30.25 -45.47 -33.17
C ASN A 220 -31.45 -46.00 -32.36
N VAL A 221 -32.10 -45.10 -31.59
CA VAL A 221 -33.57 -44.90 -31.64
C VAL A 221 -33.89 -43.40 -31.49
N HIS A 222 -34.80 -42.87 -32.31
CA HIS A 222 -35.40 -41.53 -32.17
C HIS A 222 -36.51 -41.52 -31.11
N ALA A 223 -36.59 -40.46 -30.29
CA ALA A 223 -37.86 -40.00 -29.69
C ALA A 223 -37.81 -38.50 -29.34
N GLU A 224 -38.92 -37.80 -29.51
CA GLU A 224 -39.07 -36.39 -29.13
C GLU A 224 -39.73 -36.22 -27.75
N ARG A 225 -39.39 -35.12 -27.05
CA ARG A 225 -40.33 -34.12 -26.48
C ARG A 225 -41.61 -34.62 -25.77
N LEU A 226 -41.72 -34.37 -24.46
CA LEU A 226 -42.87 -33.64 -23.86
C LEU A 226 -42.61 -33.19 -22.40
N ARG A 227 -43.62 -32.58 -21.75
CA ARG A 227 -43.54 -31.86 -20.46
C ARG A 227 -44.23 -32.60 -19.31
N SER A 228 -43.82 -32.29 -18.07
CA SER A 228 -44.63 -32.22 -16.81
C SER A 228 -45.54 -33.41 -16.42
N SER A 229 -45.47 -33.97 -15.22
CA SER A 229 -45.77 -33.25 -13.96
C SER A 229 -45.43 -34.06 -12.68
N LEU A 230 -45.57 -33.41 -11.51
CA LEU A 230 -45.50 -33.94 -10.12
C LEU A 230 -46.82 -34.69 -9.73
N PRO A 231 -47.01 -35.34 -8.55
CA PRO A 231 -46.35 -35.10 -7.24
C PRO A 231 -46.12 -36.30 -6.26
N HIS A 232 -45.49 -36.01 -5.09
CA HIS A 232 -45.66 -36.62 -3.73
C HIS A 232 -45.52 -38.16 -3.53
N ASN A 233 -45.10 -38.75 -2.39
CA ASN A 233 -44.58 -38.34 -1.05
C ASN A 233 -43.30 -39.21 -0.77
N HIS A 234 -42.45 -39.06 0.25
CA HIS A 234 -42.64 -38.80 1.69
C HIS A 234 -41.40 -38.15 2.38
N LYS A 235 -41.66 -37.58 3.56
CA LYS A 235 -40.73 -37.33 4.70
C LYS A 235 -41.10 -38.31 5.84
N PRO A 236 -40.37 -38.41 6.98
CA PRO A 236 -39.25 -37.59 7.48
C PRO A 236 -37.88 -38.32 7.29
N GLU A 237 -36.82 -38.39 8.12
CA GLU A 237 -36.48 -38.06 9.53
C GLU A 237 -35.00 -37.58 9.67
N ILE A 238 -34.60 -37.24 10.91
CA ILE A 238 -33.25 -36.85 11.38
C ILE A 238 -33.12 -37.36 12.83
N ILE A 239 -31.94 -37.86 13.28
CA ILE A 239 -31.32 -37.62 14.62
C ILE A 239 -30.04 -38.49 14.85
N PHE A 240 -28.96 -37.84 15.34
CA PHE A 240 -27.90 -38.19 16.34
C PHE A 240 -27.64 -39.68 16.73
N ASN A 241 -26.44 -40.15 17.15
CA ASN A 241 -25.27 -39.50 17.80
C ASN A 241 -23.93 -40.32 17.58
N PRO A 242 -22.76 -40.10 18.27
CA PRO A 242 -21.42 -40.43 17.71
C PRO A 242 -20.50 -41.27 18.63
N GLU A 243 -19.19 -41.28 18.33
CA GLU A 243 -18.00 -41.63 19.17
C GLU A 243 -17.92 -43.01 19.88
N CYS A 244 -16.79 -43.73 19.70
CA CYS A 244 -15.66 -43.72 20.65
C CYS A 244 -14.46 -44.61 20.18
N PHE A 245 -13.38 -44.65 20.98
CA PHE A 245 -12.09 -45.32 20.74
C PHE A 245 -12.09 -46.85 20.98
N ARG A 246 -11.14 -47.59 20.35
CA ARG A 246 -10.02 -48.30 21.03
C ARG A 246 -9.04 -49.05 20.08
N SER A 247 -7.94 -49.55 20.64
CA SER A 247 -6.71 -50.05 19.97
C SER A 247 -6.41 -51.54 20.29
N THR A 248 -5.18 -52.01 19.98
CA THR A 248 -4.54 -53.33 20.29
C THR A 248 -4.83 -54.47 19.27
N SER A 249 -4.02 -55.53 19.09
CA SER A 249 -2.86 -56.09 19.85
C SER A 249 -1.81 -56.84 18.96
N ILE A 250 -0.68 -57.32 19.54
CA ILE A 250 0.51 -57.90 18.86
C ILE A 250 1.02 -59.19 19.58
N PRO A 251 1.20 -60.35 18.90
CA PRO A 251 2.54 -60.98 18.69
C PRO A 251 2.66 -61.85 17.40
N GLY A 252 3.79 -62.47 17.01
CA GLY A 252 5.20 -62.29 17.42
C GLY A 252 6.13 -63.53 17.24
N ARG A 253 7.43 -63.28 16.91
CA ARG A 253 8.61 -64.22 16.92
C ARG A 253 8.62 -65.36 15.84
N VAL A 254 9.74 -65.98 15.39
CA VAL A 254 11.13 -66.23 15.92
C VAL A 254 12.26 -66.05 14.83
N SER A 255 13.52 -65.88 15.29
CA SER A 255 14.88 -65.75 14.66
C SER A 255 15.27 -66.56 13.38
N ASN A 256 16.42 -66.40 12.71
CA ASN A 256 17.77 -65.78 12.93
C ASN A 256 18.22 -65.03 11.65
N GLY A 257 19.06 -63.97 11.62
CA GLY A 257 20.50 -63.87 11.95
C GLY A 257 21.29 -63.49 10.66
N VAL A 258 22.45 -62.79 10.62
CA VAL A 258 23.43 -62.33 11.62
C VAL A 258 24.11 -61.01 11.14
N SER A 259 24.41 -60.08 12.07
CA SER A 259 25.35 -58.90 12.12
C SER A 259 25.99 -58.28 10.84
N SER A 260 26.36 -57.01 10.76
CA SER A 260 26.51 -55.89 11.74
C SER A 260 26.43 -54.55 10.97
N CYS A 261 25.91 -53.39 11.43
CA CYS A 261 26.07 -52.63 12.69
C CYS A 261 27.52 -52.18 12.97
N ASN A 262 27.84 -50.90 13.25
CA ASN A 262 27.01 -49.67 13.37
C ASN A 262 27.93 -48.40 13.27
N GLN A 263 27.51 -47.22 12.79
CA GLN A 263 26.89 -46.06 13.53
C GLN A 263 27.75 -45.48 14.68
N LEU A 264 27.88 -44.15 14.94
CA LEU A 264 27.26 -42.89 14.43
C LEU A 264 28.19 -41.66 14.76
N GLU A 265 27.91 -40.47 14.19
CA GLU A 265 27.98 -39.07 14.77
C GLU A 265 29.25 -38.54 15.52
N GLN A 266 29.63 -37.25 15.52
CA GLN A 266 29.34 -36.04 14.68
C GLN A 266 30.38 -34.90 14.97
N ASP A 267 30.39 -33.87 14.10
CA ASP A 267 30.70 -32.42 14.32
C ASP A 267 32.10 -31.81 14.64
N GLU A 268 32.31 -30.62 14.04
CA GLU A 268 33.05 -29.39 14.47
C GLU A 268 34.58 -29.39 14.77
N THR A 269 35.36 -28.29 14.63
CA THR A 269 35.53 -27.25 13.56
C THR A 269 36.84 -26.45 13.77
N GLU A 270 37.51 -26.00 12.69
CA GLU A 270 38.51 -24.89 12.61
C GLU A 270 39.80 -25.04 13.49
N GLU A 271 40.88 -24.21 13.47
CA GLU A 271 41.15 -22.87 12.88
C GLU A 271 42.67 -22.65 12.54
N THR A 272 42.95 -21.86 11.48
CA THR A 272 44.10 -20.92 11.19
C THR A 272 45.62 -21.12 11.53
N LEU A 273 46.48 -20.76 10.52
CA LEU A 273 47.74 -19.94 10.58
C LEU A 273 49.03 -20.49 11.29
N SER A 274 50.30 -20.08 10.99
CA SER A 274 50.91 -19.25 9.91
C SER A 274 52.45 -19.35 9.79
N THR A 275 52.97 -19.37 8.54
CA THR A 275 54.13 -18.62 7.98
C THR A 275 55.60 -18.74 8.52
N SER A 276 56.54 -18.66 7.56
CA SER A 276 58.01 -18.40 7.64
C SER A 276 58.97 -19.60 7.90
N GLY A 277 60.19 -19.66 7.34
CA GLY A 277 60.71 -18.99 6.12
C GLY A 277 62.16 -18.48 6.16
N SER A 278 63.15 -19.26 5.70
CA SER A 278 64.49 -18.77 5.29
C SER A 278 65.29 -19.83 4.49
N CYS A 279 66.11 -19.40 3.54
CA CYS A 279 67.00 -20.28 2.74
C CYS A 279 68.49 -20.03 3.07
N SER A 280 69.35 -21.05 2.97
CA SER A 280 70.73 -20.88 2.48
C SER A 280 71.39 -22.20 2.05
N LEU A 281 72.49 -22.08 1.31
CA LEU A 281 73.50 -23.09 0.97
C LEU A 281 74.25 -23.56 2.26
N ASP A 282 75.14 -24.57 2.30
CA ASP A 282 76.21 -24.86 1.32
C ASP A 282 76.80 -26.31 1.36
N ARG A 283 77.99 -26.47 0.75
CA ARG A 283 78.57 -27.69 0.17
C ARG A 283 79.61 -28.42 1.07
N PHE A 284 79.72 -29.74 0.83
CA PHE A 284 80.79 -30.72 1.18
C PHE A 284 82.09 -30.25 1.87
N ASP A 285 82.63 -31.10 2.76
CA ASP A 285 83.97 -31.68 2.50
C ASP A 285 84.24 -33.04 3.20
N LEU A 286 85.37 -33.68 2.87
CA LEU A 286 85.74 -35.09 3.12
C LEU A 286 86.91 -35.27 4.12
N ILE A 287 86.78 -36.18 5.10
CA ILE A 287 87.91 -36.80 5.84
C ILE A 287 87.61 -38.30 6.07
N GLY A 288 88.63 -39.16 5.93
CA GLY A 288 88.56 -40.60 6.26
C GLY A 288 89.61 -41.03 7.30
N THR A 289 89.56 -42.29 7.75
CA THR A 289 90.46 -42.83 8.79
C THR A 289 90.82 -44.31 8.52
N ILE A 290 92.03 -44.73 8.91
CA ILE A 290 92.61 -46.08 8.68
C ILE A 290 93.10 -46.69 10.00
N SER A 291 92.85 -47.99 10.26
CA SER A 291 93.66 -48.90 11.11
C SER A 291 93.06 -50.33 11.08
N GLY A 292 93.80 -51.45 11.14
CA GLY A 292 95.26 -51.64 11.04
C GLY A 292 95.77 -53.00 11.59
N HIS A 293 96.75 -53.61 10.90
CA HIS A 293 97.68 -54.69 11.37
C HIS A 293 97.07 -56.09 11.67
N ALA A 294 97.80 -57.21 11.77
CA ALA A 294 99.27 -57.49 11.84
C ALA A 294 99.70 -58.81 11.11
N SER A 295 101.00 -59.14 11.16
CA SER A 295 101.68 -60.32 10.56
C SER A 295 101.82 -61.52 11.57
N SER A 296 102.49 -62.67 11.35
CA SER A 296 103.62 -63.06 10.46
C SER A 296 103.88 -64.58 10.31
N THR A 297 104.89 -64.93 9.46
CA THR A 297 105.86 -66.07 9.51
C THR A 297 105.52 -67.53 9.08
N GLU A 298 106.14 -67.92 7.95
CA GLU A 298 106.82 -69.20 7.59
C GLU A 298 106.14 -70.61 7.66
N ARG A 299 106.08 -71.30 6.51
CA ARG A 299 107.17 -72.19 5.97
C ARG A 299 106.92 -72.65 4.53
N ARG A 300 107.97 -73.20 3.87
CA ARG A 300 107.97 -73.70 2.48
C ARG A 300 107.65 -75.21 2.39
N VAL A 301 106.89 -75.63 1.38
CA VAL A 301 107.20 -76.73 0.43
C VAL A 301 106.58 -76.37 -0.94
N SER A 302 107.17 -76.83 -2.04
CA SER A 302 106.82 -76.50 -3.43
C SER A 302 105.88 -77.51 -4.12
N SER A 303 105.07 -77.04 -5.08
CA SER A 303 104.56 -77.83 -6.21
C SER A 303 104.36 -76.93 -7.44
N GLU A 304 104.62 -77.41 -8.64
CA GLU A 304 104.54 -76.64 -9.90
C GLU A 304 103.12 -76.51 -10.48
N SER A 305 102.10 -76.90 -9.72
CA SER A 305 100.70 -76.97 -10.13
C SER A 305 99.92 -75.64 -10.02
N ASP A 306 100.34 -74.71 -9.15
CA ASP A 306 99.54 -73.53 -8.81
C ASP A 306 99.55 -72.43 -9.89
N LEU A 307 100.63 -72.32 -10.67
CA LEU A 307 100.85 -71.22 -11.63
C LEU A 307 99.83 -71.19 -12.79
N ASN A 308 99.30 -72.35 -13.21
CA ASN A 308 98.22 -72.38 -14.20
C ASN A 308 96.88 -71.97 -13.59
N LEU A 309 96.58 -72.41 -12.37
CA LEU A 309 95.33 -72.12 -11.68
C LEU A 309 95.19 -70.63 -11.34
N GLU A 310 96.30 -69.98 -10.96
CA GLU A 310 96.36 -68.53 -10.70
C GLU A 310 96.22 -67.71 -11.99
N LYS A 311 96.86 -68.14 -13.09
CA LYS A 311 96.72 -67.52 -14.42
C LYS A 311 95.30 -67.63 -14.96
N GLU A 312 94.64 -68.77 -14.78
CA GLU A 312 93.25 -68.99 -15.19
C GLU A 312 92.27 -68.16 -14.33
N ARG A 313 92.54 -68.01 -13.03
CA ARG A 313 91.83 -67.05 -12.16
C ARG A 313 91.93 -65.61 -12.68
N LEU A 314 93.14 -65.14 -13.00
CA LEU A 314 93.37 -63.78 -13.49
C LEU A 314 92.68 -63.53 -14.84
N TYR A 315 92.66 -64.51 -15.75
CA TYR A 315 91.94 -64.40 -17.02
C TYR A 315 90.42 -64.33 -16.83
N ASN A 316 89.87 -65.14 -15.93
CA ASN A 316 88.44 -65.11 -15.61
C ASN A 316 88.05 -63.77 -14.94
N GLN A 317 88.86 -63.27 -14.00
CA GLN A 317 88.67 -61.94 -13.40
C GLN A 317 88.75 -60.81 -14.43
N LEU A 318 89.63 -60.92 -15.43
CA LEU A 318 89.75 -59.91 -16.50
C LEU A 318 88.50 -59.88 -17.40
N GLU A 319 87.96 -61.03 -17.81
CA GLU A 319 86.71 -61.08 -18.58
C GLU A 319 85.45 -60.86 -17.71
N GLU A 320 85.53 -61.00 -16.38
CA GLU A 320 84.50 -60.53 -15.44
C GLU A 320 84.47 -59.01 -15.39
N ALA A 321 85.59 -58.37 -15.06
CA ALA A 321 85.72 -56.91 -15.05
C ALA A 321 85.39 -56.29 -16.43
N ARG A 322 85.73 -56.97 -17.53
CA ARG A 322 85.39 -56.53 -18.89
C ARG A 322 83.89 -56.62 -19.18
N ARG A 323 83.20 -57.66 -18.68
CA ARG A 323 81.73 -57.76 -18.74
C ARG A 323 81.05 -56.71 -17.85
N GLU A 324 81.57 -56.44 -16.66
CA GLU A 324 81.07 -55.39 -15.76
C GLU A 324 81.23 -53.99 -16.36
N VAL A 325 82.39 -53.67 -16.94
CA VAL A 325 82.64 -52.38 -17.62
C VAL A 325 81.71 -52.21 -18.83
N GLU A 326 81.52 -53.24 -19.65
CA GLU A 326 80.60 -53.15 -20.79
C GLU A 326 79.13 -53.11 -20.34
N ALA A 327 78.74 -53.80 -19.25
CA ALA A 327 77.41 -53.69 -18.66
C ALA A 327 77.14 -52.27 -18.13
N SER A 328 78.05 -51.71 -17.33
CA SER A 328 77.95 -50.34 -16.80
C SER A 328 77.92 -49.28 -17.91
N LYS A 329 78.69 -49.49 -18.99
CA LYS A 329 78.66 -48.64 -20.19
C LYS A 329 77.32 -48.69 -20.92
N ASN A 330 76.67 -49.86 -21.00
CA ASN A 330 75.34 -49.98 -21.57
C ASN A 330 74.25 -49.39 -20.64
N GLU A 331 74.36 -49.56 -19.34
CA GLU A 331 73.47 -48.94 -18.34
C GLU A 331 73.57 -47.40 -18.38
N ALA A 332 74.77 -46.84 -18.43
CA ALA A 332 75.00 -45.41 -18.60
C ALA A 332 74.44 -44.87 -19.93
N CYS A 333 74.44 -45.68 -21.00
CA CYS A 333 73.82 -45.33 -22.28
C CYS A 333 72.29 -45.27 -22.16
N VAL A 334 71.67 -46.21 -21.44
CA VAL A 334 70.22 -46.23 -21.17
C VAL A 334 69.80 -45.04 -20.29
N GLU A 335 70.55 -44.72 -19.24
CA GLU A 335 70.29 -43.53 -18.41
C GLU A 335 70.51 -42.22 -19.19
N LEU A 336 71.51 -42.13 -20.09
CA LEU A 336 71.67 -40.97 -20.97
C LEU A 336 70.45 -40.76 -21.88
N LEU A 337 69.94 -41.84 -22.50
CA LEU A 337 68.74 -41.79 -23.34
C LEU A 337 67.48 -41.44 -22.54
N ARG A 338 67.36 -41.96 -21.31
CA ARG A 338 66.26 -41.63 -20.38
C ARG A 338 66.31 -40.16 -19.96
N SER A 339 67.48 -39.64 -19.63
CA SER A 339 67.71 -38.24 -19.29
C SER A 339 67.35 -37.33 -20.47
N LYS A 340 67.80 -37.66 -21.69
CA LYS A 340 67.43 -36.90 -22.91
C LYS A 340 65.94 -36.94 -23.24
N LYS A 341 65.23 -38.03 -22.90
CA LYS A 341 63.76 -38.10 -23.02
C LYS A 341 63.07 -37.16 -22.02
N LEU A 342 63.49 -37.17 -20.76
CA LEU A 342 62.95 -36.29 -19.71
C LEU A 342 63.25 -34.80 -19.99
N GLU A 343 64.42 -34.49 -20.57
CA GLU A 343 64.80 -33.14 -21.01
C GLU A 343 63.85 -32.60 -22.11
N LEU A 344 63.47 -33.45 -23.08
CA LEU A 344 62.49 -33.09 -24.11
C LEU A 344 61.07 -32.91 -23.52
N GLU A 345 60.65 -33.80 -22.63
CA GLU A 345 59.35 -33.70 -21.93
C GLU A 345 59.26 -32.43 -21.06
N ALA A 346 60.36 -32.04 -20.41
CA ALA A 346 60.46 -30.79 -19.67
C ALA A 346 60.39 -29.55 -20.57
N ILE A 347 61.05 -29.56 -21.74
CA ILE A 347 60.96 -28.47 -22.73
C ILE A 347 59.53 -28.35 -23.27
N GLU A 348 58.85 -29.46 -23.55
CA GLU A 348 57.45 -29.46 -23.99
C GLU A 348 56.51 -28.89 -22.91
N ALA A 349 56.72 -29.25 -21.64
CA ALA A 349 55.98 -28.70 -20.52
C ALA A 349 56.21 -27.18 -20.34
N ILE A 350 57.46 -26.71 -20.45
CA ILE A 350 57.81 -25.28 -20.38
C ILE A 350 57.13 -24.48 -21.49
N ASN A 351 57.05 -25.02 -22.71
CA ASN A 351 56.38 -24.34 -23.82
C ASN A 351 54.86 -24.25 -23.57
N LYS A 352 54.21 -25.34 -23.12
CA LYS A 352 52.79 -25.33 -22.74
C LYS A 352 52.46 -24.33 -21.63
N VAL A 353 53.36 -24.12 -20.66
CA VAL A 353 53.20 -23.09 -19.63
C VAL A 353 53.24 -21.69 -20.26
N LYS A 354 54.20 -21.40 -21.16
CA LYS A 354 54.28 -20.09 -21.85
C LYS A 354 53.06 -19.82 -22.73
N ASP A 355 52.55 -20.83 -23.44
CA ASP A 355 51.34 -20.70 -24.26
C ASP A 355 50.12 -20.39 -23.39
N PHE A 356 50.05 -20.97 -22.18
CA PHE A 356 49.01 -20.68 -21.20
C PHE A 356 49.17 -19.29 -20.56
N GLU A 357 50.39 -18.88 -20.20
CA GLU A 357 50.70 -17.53 -19.70
C GLU A 357 50.31 -16.45 -20.72
N ALA A 358 50.64 -16.63 -22.00
CA ALA A 358 50.26 -15.73 -23.08
C ALA A 358 48.73 -15.66 -23.27
N SER A 359 48.06 -16.81 -23.21
CA SER A 359 46.59 -16.90 -23.29
C SER A 359 45.91 -16.20 -22.11
N PHE A 360 46.43 -16.38 -20.90
CA PHE A 360 45.95 -15.71 -19.69
C PHE A 360 46.15 -14.19 -19.77
N LEU A 361 47.31 -13.73 -20.24
CA LEU A 361 47.59 -12.30 -20.42
C LEU A 361 46.61 -11.64 -21.40
N HIS A 362 46.28 -12.34 -22.49
CA HIS A 362 45.29 -11.87 -23.47
C HIS A 362 43.87 -11.81 -22.87
N GLU A 363 43.46 -12.80 -22.06
CA GLU A 363 42.16 -12.77 -21.40
C GLU A 363 42.06 -11.63 -20.35
N VAL A 364 43.15 -11.31 -19.66
CA VAL A 364 43.20 -10.18 -18.71
C VAL A 364 42.95 -8.85 -19.43
N GLU A 365 43.55 -8.63 -20.60
CA GLU A 365 43.35 -7.39 -21.37
C GLU A 365 41.93 -7.31 -21.95
N LEU A 366 41.39 -8.41 -22.49
CA LEU A 366 39.98 -8.51 -22.92
C LEU A 366 39.00 -8.21 -21.78
N ARG A 367 39.25 -8.72 -20.56
CA ARG A 367 38.41 -8.44 -19.38
C ARG A 367 38.46 -6.95 -19.00
N LYS A 368 39.61 -6.29 -19.16
CA LYS A 368 39.81 -4.86 -18.90
C LYS A 368 39.06 -3.98 -19.92
N GLU A 369 39.16 -4.30 -21.21
CA GLU A 369 38.37 -3.65 -22.28
C GLU A 369 36.86 -3.75 -22.02
N VAL A 370 36.37 -4.95 -21.67
CA VAL A 370 34.95 -5.18 -21.33
C VAL A 370 34.54 -4.42 -20.06
N GLU A 371 35.41 -4.30 -19.06
CA GLU A 371 35.10 -3.52 -17.86
C GLU A 371 35.07 -2.00 -18.14
N GLU A 372 35.92 -1.50 -19.03
CA GLU A 372 35.91 -0.10 -19.46
C GLU A 372 34.66 0.23 -20.30
N ALA A 373 34.30 -0.62 -21.27
CA ALA A 373 33.04 -0.49 -22.02
C ALA A 373 31.79 -0.58 -21.09
N LEU A 374 31.86 -1.36 -20.02
CA LEU A 374 30.81 -1.43 -19.01
C LEU A 374 30.77 -0.17 -18.12
N ARG A 375 31.91 0.47 -17.84
CA ARG A 375 31.98 1.77 -17.14
C ARG A 375 31.35 2.89 -17.97
N THR A 376 31.70 3.02 -19.25
CA THR A 376 31.13 4.05 -20.15
C THR A 376 29.61 3.87 -20.29
N THR A 377 29.15 2.66 -20.62
CA THR A 377 27.71 2.33 -20.72
C THR A 377 26.94 2.68 -19.43
N ARG A 378 27.52 2.42 -18.25
CA ARG A 378 26.91 2.78 -16.95
C ARG A 378 26.85 4.29 -16.71
N GLN A 379 27.81 5.06 -17.21
CA GLN A 379 27.79 6.52 -17.11
C GLN A 379 26.77 7.12 -18.08
N GLU A 380 26.67 6.63 -19.32
CA GLU A 380 25.62 7.03 -20.26
C GLU A 380 24.22 6.76 -19.71
N GLN A 381 23.98 5.58 -19.13
CA GLN A 381 22.72 5.26 -18.46
C GLN A 381 22.41 6.20 -17.29
N ARG A 382 23.43 6.69 -16.55
CA ARG A 382 23.24 7.67 -15.49
C ARG A 382 22.84 9.03 -16.06
N ASN A 383 23.56 9.53 -17.06
CA ASN A 383 23.25 10.79 -17.75
C ASN A 383 21.82 10.77 -18.34
N LEU A 384 21.40 9.63 -18.90
CA LEU A 384 20.04 9.42 -19.42
C LEU A 384 18.96 9.34 -18.33
N LEU A 385 19.30 8.95 -17.10
CA LEU A 385 18.39 9.01 -15.96
C LEU A 385 18.26 10.44 -15.42
N GLU A 386 19.37 11.17 -15.27
CA GLU A 386 19.40 12.54 -14.76
C GLU A 386 18.62 13.51 -15.69
N THR A 387 18.88 13.44 -17.00
CA THR A 387 18.12 14.20 -18.02
C THR A 387 16.64 13.80 -18.08
N ARG A 388 16.31 12.52 -17.91
CA ARG A 388 14.92 12.06 -17.81
C ARG A 388 14.21 12.61 -16.58
N GLU A 389 14.89 12.70 -15.44
CA GLU A 389 14.32 13.32 -14.24
C GLU A 389 14.12 14.83 -14.40
N GLU A 390 15.02 15.53 -15.10
CA GLU A 390 14.86 16.94 -15.44
C GLU A 390 13.62 17.20 -16.29
N VAL A 391 13.44 16.45 -17.38
CA VAL A 391 12.23 16.51 -18.22
C VAL A 391 10.97 16.19 -17.41
N ILE A 392 11.03 15.30 -16.42
CA ILE A 392 9.90 15.03 -15.50
C ILE A 392 9.63 16.23 -14.57
N ARG A 393 10.67 16.90 -14.03
CA ARG A 393 10.52 18.11 -13.20
C ARG A 393 9.84 19.24 -13.97
N ASP A 394 10.27 19.51 -15.20
CA ASP A 394 9.68 20.55 -16.04
C ASP A 394 8.30 20.18 -16.60
N LEU A 395 8.03 18.89 -16.88
CA LEU A 395 6.67 18.43 -17.19
C LEU A 395 5.72 18.66 -15.99
N GLN A 396 6.15 18.38 -14.76
CA GLN A 396 5.34 18.71 -13.58
C GLN A 396 5.16 20.22 -13.40
N LYS A 397 6.17 21.04 -13.68
CA LYS A 397 6.11 22.51 -13.60
C LYS A 397 5.11 23.07 -14.61
N THR A 398 5.18 22.63 -15.87
CA THR A 398 4.23 23.02 -16.92
C THR A 398 2.81 22.53 -16.64
N MET A 399 2.63 21.29 -16.13
CA MET A 399 1.31 20.80 -15.71
C MET A 399 0.68 21.64 -14.59
N ARG A 400 1.46 22.10 -13.60
CA ARG A 400 0.96 23.03 -12.56
C ARG A 400 0.52 24.36 -13.17
N ASN A 401 1.31 24.92 -14.09
CA ASN A 401 0.99 26.18 -14.77
C ASN A 401 -0.29 26.06 -15.61
N VAL A 402 -0.46 24.96 -16.36
CA VAL A 402 -1.69 24.68 -17.13
C VAL A 402 -2.91 24.58 -16.21
N ALA A 403 -2.80 23.90 -15.06
CA ALA A 403 -3.91 23.83 -14.10
C ALA A 403 -4.28 25.20 -13.49
N ILE A 404 -3.30 26.08 -13.23
CA ILE A 404 -3.54 27.45 -12.77
C ILE A 404 -4.26 28.27 -13.84
N LEU A 405 -3.82 28.17 -15.10
CA LEU A 405 -4.45 28.86 -16.23
C LEU A 405 -5.89 28.36 -16.47
N ASP A 406 -6.13 27.05 -16.33
CA ASP A 406 -7.48 26.47 -16.48
C ASP A 406 -8.45 26.92 -15.37
N ILE A 407 -7.97 27.10 -14.14
CA ILE A 407 -8.77 27.71 -13.06
C ILE A 407 -9.10 29.17 -13.40
N GLN A 408 -8.13 29.93 -13.92
CA GLN A 408 -8.33 31.33 -14.30
C GLN A 408 -9.31 31.51 -15.47
N THR A 409 -9.25 30.64 -16.49
CA THR A 409 -10.21 30.68 -17.61
C THR A 409 -11.61 30.28 -17.16
N HIS A 410 -11.75 29.27 -16.30
CA HIS A 410 -13.05 28.88 -15.73
C HIS A 410 -13.66 29.99 -14.85
N GLU A 411 -12.87 30.72 -14.06
CA GLU A 411 -13.38 31.89 -13.35
C GLU A 411 -13.76 33.04 -14.30
N ALA A 412 -12.96 33.32 -15.33
CA ALA A 412 -13.25 34.37 -16.31
C ALA A 412 -14.54 34.09 -17.08
N MET A 413 -14.77 32.83 -17.48
CA MET A 413 -16.03 32.38 -18.06
C MET A 413 -17.21 32.55 -17.09
N ARG A 414 -17.04 32.18 -15.80
CA ARG A 414 -18.09 32.34 -14.80
C ARG A 414 -18.49 33.80 -14.61
N ARG A 415 -17.52 34.71 -14.42
CA ARG A 415 -17.75 36.16 -14.29
C ARG A 415 -18.45 36.77 -15.51
N ARG A 416 -18.10 36.31 -16.72
CA ARG A 416 -18.79 36.68 -17.96
C ARG A 416 -20.25 36.22 -17.97
N ASP A 417 -20.49 34.98 -17.57
CA ASP A 417 -21.83 34.37 -17.62
C ASP A 417 -22.75 34.94 -16.54
N GLU A 418 -22.22 35.24 -15.35
CA GLU A 418 -22.85 36.03 -14.28
C GLU A 418 -23.26 37.42 -14.79
N ALA A 419 -22.32 38.20 -15.37
CA ALA A 419 -22.62 39.52 -15.93
C ALA A 419 -23.62 39.47 -17.11
N THR A 420 -23.63 38.37 -17.88
CA THR A 420 -24.61 38.13 -18.94
C THR A 420 -26.00 37.80 -18.37
N GLY A 421 -26.07 37.18 -17.18
CA GLY A 421 -27.30 37.00 -16.42
C GLY A 421 -27.88 38.32 -15.93
N GLU A 422 -27.06 39.13 -15.26
CA GLU A 422 -27.46 40.47 -14.75
C GLU A 422 -27.96 41.39 -15.87
N LEU A 423 -27.28 41.43 -17.02
CA LEU A 423 -27.74 42.19 -18.19
C LEU A 423 -29.15 41.79 -18.65
N ARG A 424 -29.51 40.49 -18.60
CA ARG A 424 -30.86 40.01 -18.95
C ARG A 424 -31.90 40.43 -17.91
N LEU A 425 -31.57 40.40 -16.62
CA LEU A 425 -32.45 40.83 -15.53
C LEU A 425 -32.72 42.35 -15.61
N ILE A 426 -31.67 43.14 -15.86
CA ILE A 426 -31.78 44.58 -16.09
C ILE A 426 -32.64 44.87 -17.33
N GLN A 427 -32.41 44.17 -18.44
CA GLN A 427 -33.19 44.35 -19.67
C GLN A 427 -34.68 44.00 -19.46
N ALA A 428 -35.00 42.89 -18.81
CA ALA A 428 -36.38 42.51 -18.48
C ALA A 428 -37.06 43.50 -17.51
N SER A 429 -36.28 44.08 -16.59
CA SER A 429 -36.78 45.12 -15.67
C SER A 429 -37.07 46.43 -16.41
N ILE A 430 -36.24 46.83 -17.38
CA ILE A 430 -36.49 47.98 -18.26
C ILE A 430 -37.76 47.76 -19.12
N GLU A 431 -37.95 46.56 -19.66
CA GLU A 431 -39.15 46.18 -20.41
C GLU A 431 -40.42 46.30 -19.52
N THR A 432 -40.32 45.82 -18.28
CA THR A 432 -41.42 45.85 -17.29
C THR A 432 -41.76 47.28 -16.88
N LEU A 433 -40.77 48.09 -16.53
CA LEU A 433 -40.94 49.52 -16.18
C LEU A 433 -41.49 50.34 -17.36
N ARG A 434 -41.14 49.98 -18.60
CA ARG A 434 -41.71 50.58 -19.81
C ARG A 434 -43.21 50.27 -19.95
N HIS A 435 -43.62 49.03 -19.70
CA HIS A 435 -45.05 48.66 -19.68
C HIS A 435 -45.82 49.30 -18.51
N GLU A 436 -45.24 49.37 -17.32
CA GLU A 436 -45.86 50.08 -16.19
C GLU A 436 -45.98 51.58 -16.45
N GLY A 437 -44.98 52.22 -17.07
CA GLY A 437 -45.05 53.61 -17.49
C GLY A 437 -46.18 53.88 -18.48
N GLN A 438 -46.38 52.98 -19.46
CA GLN A 438 -47.53 53.02 -20.37
C GLN A 438 -48.86 52.88 -19.62
N ARG A 439 -48.96 51.91 -18.70
CA ARG A 439 -50.16 51.63 -17.89
C ARG A 439 -50.51 52.80 -16.96
N ILE A 440 -49.50 53.44 -16.35
CA ILE A 440 -49.66 54.64 -15.51
C ILE A 440 -50.08 55.85 -16.37
N GLN A 441 -49.55 56.01 -17.58
CA GLN A 441 -49.97 57.09 -18.48
C GLN A 441 -51.43 56.89 -18.95
N GLN A 442 -51.84 55.67 -19.27
CA GLN A 442 -53.25 55.33 -19.54
C GLN A 442 -54.14 55.64 -18.32
N GLN A 443 -53.77 55.15 -17.13
CA GLN A 443 -54.52 55.45 -15.89
C GLN A 443 -54.56 56.94 -15.55
N LYS A 444 -53.54 57.72 -15.93
CA LYS A 444 -53.50 59.18 -15.78
C LYS A 444 -54.41 59.88 -16.79
N GLU A 445 -54.54 59.39 -18.01
CA GLU A 445 -55.49 59.89 -19.01
C GLU A 445 -56.94 59.55 -18.64
N GLU A 446 -57.20 58.32 -18.20
CA GLU A 446 -58.47 57.92 -17.59
C GLU A 446 -58.78 58.76 -16.35
N ALA A 447 -57.82 58.94 -15.44
CA ALA A 447 -57.98 59.78 -14.25
C ALA A 447 -58.17 61.25 -14.59
N LEU A 448 -57.62 61.77 -15.70
CA LEU A 448 -57.90 63.13 -16.20
C LEU A 448 -59.31 63.24 -16.77
N CYS A 449 -59.79 62.22 -17.49
CA CYS A 449 -61.18 62.14 -17.95
C CYS A 449 -62.17 61.99 -16.79
N GLN A 450 -61.83 61.18 -15.79
CA GLN A 450 -62.56 61.07 -14.53
C GLN A 450 -62.48 62.39 -13.75
N LEU A 451 -61.35 63.08 -13.66
CA LEU A 451 -61.22 64.35 -12.94
C LEU A 451 -62.00 65.47 -13.63
N LYS A 452 -62.12 65.48 -14.96
CA LYS A 452 -63.08 66.33 -15.69
C LYS A 452 -64.51 66.02 -15.25
N ARG A 453 -64.88 64.74 -15.18
CA ARG A 453 -66.21 64.25 -14.74
C ARG A 453 -66.50 64.55 -13.26
N TRP A 454 -65.50 64.42 -12.38
CA TRP A 454 -65.56 64.75 -10.96
C TRP A 454 -65.50 66.26 -10.73
N ARG A 455 -64.88 67.08 -11.58
CA ARG A 455 -65.08 68.55 -11.50
C ARG A 455 -66.54 68.95 -11.78
N SER A 456 -67.29 68.14 -12.51
CA SER A 456 -68.74 68.29 -12.67
C SER A 456 -69.58 67.71 -11.52
N CYS A 457 -68.97 66.99 -10.56
CA CYS A 457 -69.69 66.27 -9.48
C CYS A 457 -69.13 66.49 -8.06
N SER A 458 -68.00 67.17 -7.90
CA SER A 458 -67.21 67.26 -6.66
C SER A 458 -67.09 68.69 -6.13
N GLN A 459 -68.24 69.33 -6.00
CA GLN A 459 -68.52 69.96 -4.72
C GLN A 459 -68.76 68.83 -3.70
N HIS A 460 -68.39 69.02 -2.43
CA HIS A 460 -68.60 68.12 -1.28
C HIS A 460 -67.60 66.95 -1.03
N GLY A 461 -66.63 67.18 -0.12
CA GLY A 461 -66.18 66.19 0.90
C GLY A 461 -64.89 65.38 0.66
N ALA A 462 -63.93 65.42 1.61
CA ALA A 462 -62.75 64.53 1.66
C ALA A 462 -62.02 64.55 3.04
N THR A 463 -61.50 63.40 3.53
CA THR A 463 -60.37 63.22 4.52
C THR A 463 -60.15 61.73 4.89
N LYS A 464 -59.12 61.27 5.64
CA LYS A 464 -57.65 61.14 5.35
C LYS A 464 -56.92 60.29 6.44
N GLY A 465 -55.84 59.53 6.11
CA GLY A 465 -54.89 58.87 7.07
C GLY A 465 -54.76 57.33 6.89
N LYS A 466 -53.62 56.61 6.93
CA LYS A 466 -52.38 56.51 7.78
C LYS A 466 -52.56 55.78 9.14
N GLY A 467 -51.64 54.89 9.61
CA GLY A 467 -50.45 54.23 9.01
C GLY A 467 -49.15 54.32 9.86
N LEU A 468 -48.46 53.19 10.14
CA LEU A 468 -47.27 53.08 11.04
C LEU A 468 -46.31 51.90 10.70
N ASP A 469 -45.10 51.85 11.31
CA ASP A 469 -43.92 51.02 10.97
C ASP A 469 -42.99 50.75 12.19
N GLY A 470 -42.06 49.77 12.12
CA GLY A 470 -40.85 49.64 12.96
C GLY A 470 -40.76 48.48 13.98
N PHE A 471 -39.62 47.77 14.03
CA PHE A 471 -39.22 46.79 15.08
C PHE A 471 -37.67 46.66 15.19
N VAL A 472 -37.12 46.27 16.35
CA VAL A 472 -35.66 46.14 16.61
C VAL A 472 -35.31 44.88 17.43
N ASN A 473 -34.14 44.32 17.15
CA ASN A 473 -33.55 43.07 17.65
C ASN A 473 -33.61 42.80 19.16
N HIS A 474 -34.17 41.65 19.53
CA HIS A 474 -33.68 40.76 20.61
C HIS A 474 -34.29 39.37 20.43
N LEU A 475 -33.49 38.30 20.36
CA LEU A 475 -33.96 36.93 20.53
C LEU A 475 -32.82 35.95 20.89
N PRO A 476 -33.03 35.09 21.89
CA PRO A 476 -32.62 33.69 21.78
C PRO A 476 -33.80 32.78 22.15
N MET A 477 -34.68 32.57 21.18
CA MET A 477 -35.66 31.48 21.16
C MET A 477 -35.47 30.75 19.83
N PHE A 478 -35.74 29.45 19.80
CA PHE A 478 -35.71 28.65 18.58
C PHE A 478 -36.61 29.29 17.51
N THR A 479 -36.07 29.54 16.31
CA THR A 479 -36.79 30.20 15.21
C THR A 479 -37.31 29.19 14.19
N GLU A 480 -38.59 29.28 13.84
CA GLU A 480 -39.11 28.61 12.65
C GLU A 480 -38.88 29.53 11.43
N PHE A 481 -38.14 29.02 10.43
CA PHE A 481 -37.79 29.73 9.20
C PHE A 481 -38.67 29.26 8.05
N SER A 482 -39.05 30.17 7.16
CA SER A 482 -39.71 29.81 5.90
C SER A 482 -38.70 29.25 4.89
N ARG A 483 -39.20 28.53 3.89
CA ARG A 483 -38.38 28.07 2.76
C ARG A 483 -37.74 29.24 2.01
N LEU A 484 -38.38 30.40 1.98
CA LEU A 484 -37.87 31.61 1.30
C LEU A 484 -36.64 32.20 2.02
N ASP A 485 -36.64 32.18 3.35
CA ASP A 485 -35.49 32.66 4.15
C ASP A 485 -34.25 31.82 3.85
N LEU A 486 -34.40 30.48 3.86
CA LEU A 486 -33.30 29.57 3.55
C LEU A 486 -32.86 29.63 2.08
N GLN A 487 -33.78 29.87 1.14
CA GLN A 487 -33.44 30.09 -0.26
C GLN A 487 -32.65 31.40 -0.45
N THR A 488 -33.05 32.47 0.23
CA THR A 488 -32.34 33.76 0.20
C THR A 488 -30.93 33.60 0.78
N ALA A 489 -30.82 32.99 1.96
CA ALA A 489 -29.57 32.80 2.69
C ALA A 489 -28.53 31.91 1.99
N THR A 490 -28.92 31.12 0.97
CA THR A 490 -28.05 30.12 0.31
C THR A 490 -28.00 30.25 -1.21
N CYS A 491 -28.49 31.36 -1.77
CA CYS A 491 -28.68 31.56 -3.20
C CYS A 491 -29.39 30.37 -3.88
N ASN A 492 -30.59 30.04 -3.39
CA ASN A 492 -31.42 28.89 -3.80
C ASN A 492 -30.79 27.51 -3.56
N PHE A 493 -30.04 27.33 -2.46
CA PHE A 493 -29.26 26.12 -2.16
C PHE A 493 -28.21 25.82 -3.24
N SER A 494 -27.52 26.86 -3.73
CA SER A 494 -26.45 26.70 -4.72
C SER A 494 -25.33 25.80 -4.18
N GLU A 495 -24.80 24.92 -5.05
CA GLU A 495 -23.64 24.09 -4.74
C GLU A 495 -22.38 24.94 -4.41
N SER A 496 -22.33 26.23 -4.79
CA SER A 496 -21.26 27.15 -4.37
C SER A 496 -21.28 27.49 -2.87
N PHE A 497 -22.43 27.33 -2.20
CA PHE A 497 -22.59 27.54 -0.76
C PHE A 497 -22.53 26.22 0.04
N LYS A 498 -22.38 25.07 -0.63
CA LYS A 498 -22.38 23.74 -0.02
C LYS A 498 -21.04 23.45 0.64
N ILE A 499 -21.08 23.27 1.96
CA ILE A 499 -19.89 22.99 2.79
C ILE A 499 -19.71 21.50 3.09
N GLY A 500 -20.76 20.68 2.93
CA GLY A 500 -20.68 19.23 3.11
C GLY A 500 -21.89 18.47 2.57
N GLN A 501 -21.74 17.15 2.45
CA GLN A 501 -22.80 16.20 2.12
C GLN A 501 -22.54 14.89 2.85
N GLY A 502 -23.58 14.34 3.49
CA GLY A 502 -23.54 13.05 4.20
C GLY A 502 -24.83 12.26 3.96
N GLY A 503 -24.93 11.04 4.49
CA GLY A 503 -26.06 10.14 4.22
C GLY A 503 -27.44 10.71 4.57
N TYR A 504 -27.51 11.62 5.54
CA TYR A 504 -28.75 12.27 5.96
C TYR A 504 -29.17 13.46 5.07
N GLY A 505 -28.25 14.11 4.34
CA GLY A 505 -28.53 15.33 3.59
C GLY A 505 -27.30 16.17 3.20
N CYS A 506 -27.57 17.35 2.64
CA CYS A 506 -26.56 18.36 2.28
C CYS A 506 -26.47 19.46 3.34
N VAL A 507 -25.29 20.00 3.59
CA VAL A 507 -25.05 21.15 4.48
C VAL A 507 -24.56 22.33 3.67
N TYR A 508 -25.26 23.45 3.77
CA TYR A 508 -24.95 24.72 3.12
C TYR A 508 -24.54 25.74 4.18
N LYS A 509 -23.50 26.53 3.91
CA LYS A 509 -23.31 27.80 4.61
C LYS A 509 -24.38 28.76 4.09
N GLY A 510 -24.94 29.58 4.99
CA GLY A 510 -25.76 30.71 4.61
C GLY A 510 -25.53 31.89 5.53
N GLU A 511 -26.23 32.99 5.26
CA GLU A 511 -26.18 34.22 6.04
C GLU A 511 -27.61 34.75 6.28
N ILE A 512 -27.96 34.97 7.55
CA ILE A 512 -29.26 35.50 7.97
C ILE A 512 -29.01 36.52 9.09
N PHE A 513 -29.55 37.73 8.97
CA PHE A 513 -29.34 38.85 9.90
C PHE A 513 -27.85 39.06 10.25
N ASP A 514 -27.02 39.18 9.22
CA ASP A 514 -25.55 39.35 9.29
C ASP A 514 -24.81 38.26 10.11
N ARG A 515 -25.46 37.10 10.32
CA ARG A 515 -24.91 35.94 11.00
C ARG A 515 -24.73 34.79 10.02
N SER A 516 -23.49 34.35 9.86
CA SER A 516 -23.17 33.09 9.19
C SER A 516 -23.77 31.89 9.95
N ILE A 517 -24.48 31.02 9.22
CA ILE A 517 -25.22 29.85 9.71
C ILE A 517 -24.92 28.59 8.88
N ALA A 518 -25.18 27.41 9.44
CA ALA A 518 -25.08 26.13 8.76
C ALA A 518 -26.49 25.52 8.59
N ILE A 519 -26.98 25.50 7.36
CA ILE A 519 -28.30 24.97 6.99
C ILE A 519 -28.13 23.53 6.51
N LYS A 520 -28.53 22.56 7.34
CA LYS A 520 -28.54 21.14 7.00
C LYS A 520 -29.92 20.76 6.44
N LYS A 521 -29.96 20.54 5.13
CA LYS A 521 -31.15 20.14 4.37
C LYS A 521 -31.20 18.62 4.26
N LEU A 522 -32.15 17.98 4.93
CA LEU A 522 -32.32 16.53 4.91
C LEU A 522 -32.83 16.06 3.54
N HIS A 523 -32.54 14.81 3.19
CA HIS A 523 -33.10 14.20 1.99
C HIS A 523 -34.57 13.80 2.20
N PRO A 524 -35.50 14.11 1.28
CA PRO A 524 -36.94 13.83 1.47
C PRO A 524 -37.31 12.36 1.67
N HIS A 525 -36.44 11.41 1.29
CA HIS A 525 -36.65 9.98 1.51
C HIS A 525 -36.19 9.49 2.90
N ASN A 526 -35.56 10.36 3.71
CA ASN A 526 -35.10 10.05 5.06
C ASN A 526 -36.08 10.47 6.15
N VAL A 527 -37.24 11.07 5.83
CA VAL A 527 -38.20 11.59 6.83
C VAL A 527 -39.61 11.12 6.48
N GLN A 528 -40.36 10.59 7.45
CA GLN A 528 -41.67 9.97 7.20
C GLN A 528 -42.83 10.98 7.20
N SER A 529 -42.87 11.91 8.16
CA SER A 529 -43.88 12.98 8.21
C SER A 529 -43.36 14.28 8.79
N ILE A 530 -44.03 15.38 8.45
CA ILE A 530 -43.74 16.72 8.98
C ILE A 530 -43.97 16.77 10.49
N SER A 531 -44.96 16.01 11.00
CA SER A 531 -45.30 15.93 12.42
C SER A 531 -44.17 15.30 13.25
N GLU A 532 -43.59 14.19 12.77
CA GLU A 532 -42.45 13.54 13.43
C GLU A 532 -41.21 14.43 13.41
N PHE A 533 -40.93 15.09 12.26
CA PHE A 533 -39.85 16.08 12.15
C PHE A 533 -40.01 17.23 13.15
N GLN A 534 -41.21 17.84 13.23
CA GLN A 534 -41.49 18.92 14.18
C GLN A 534 -41.39 18.46 15.64
N GLN A 535 -41.93 17.29 15.99
CA GLN A 535 -41.86 16.73 17.33
C GLN A 535 -40.42 16.50 17.80
N GLU A 536 -39.56 15.99 16.92
CA GLU A 536 -38.15 15.74 17.22
C GLU A 536 -37.30 17.02 17.21
N VAL A 537 -37.62 17.99 16.36
CA VAL A 537 -37.06 19.35 16.44
C VAL A 537 -37.40 20.03 17.78
N VAL A 538 -38.57 19.76 18.35
CA VAL A 538 -38.98 20.20 19.71
C VAL A 538 -38.26 19.44 20.83
N VAL A 539 -37.59 18.32 20.54
CA VAL A 539 -36.62 17.68 21.45
C VAL A 539 -35.24 18.32 21.28
N LEU A 540 -34.75 18.43 20.05
CA LEU A 540 -33.41 18.97 19.74
C LEU A 540 -33.22 20.41 20.18
N SER A 541 -34.23 21.27 20.03
CA SER A 541 -34.18 22.69 20.44
C SER A 541 -34.01 22.92 21.96
N LYS A 542 -34.24 21.89 22.79
CA LYS A 542 -34.04 21.93 24.25
C LYS A 542 -32.63 21.49 24.67
N LEU A 543 -31.84 20.93 23.76
CA LEU A 543 -30.48 20.45 24.03
C LEU A 543 -29.48 21.58 23.85
N GLN A 544 -29.14 22.24 24.96
CA GLN A 544 -28.13 23.30 25.01
C GLN A 544 -26.97 22.86 25.91
N HIS A 545 -25.78 22.76 25.33
CA HIS A 545 -24.55 22.40 26.03
C HIS A 545 -23.34 23.07 25.33
N PRO A 546 -22.34 23.61 26.05
CA PRO A 546 -21.22 24.35 25.43
C PRO A 546 -20.41 23.57 24.39
N HIS A 547 -20.49 22.24 24.41
CA HIS A 547 -19.76 21.32 23.53
C HIS A 547 -20.68 20.52 22.60
N LEU A 548 -21.92 20.99 22.40
CA LEU A 548 -22.81 20.58 21.31
C LEU A 548 -23.02 21.73 20.33
N VAL A 549 -23.28 21.43 19.06
CA VAL A 549 -23.61 22.44 18.04
C VAL A 549 -25.02 22.97 18.29
N THR A 550 -25.17 24.28 18.46
CA THR A 550 -26.44 24.93 18.79
C THR A 550 -27.38 24.90 17.59
N LEU A 551 -28.58 24.32 17.78
CA LEU A 551 -29.71 24.48 16.86
C LEU A 551 -30.32 25.88 17.06
N ILE A 552 -30.21 26.73 16.04
CA ILE A 552 -30.80 28.08 16.01
C ILE A 552 -32.29 28.01 15.62
N GLY A 553 -32.63 27.09 14.73
CA GLY A 553 -33.99 26.99 14.19
C GLY A 553 -34.19 25.82 13.24
N ALA A 554 -35.37 25.72 12.64
CA ALA A 554 -35.66 24.77 11.58
C ALA A 554 -36.66 25.33 10.56
N CYS A 555 -36.75 24.69 9.41
CA CYS A 555 -37.76 24.94 8.38
C CYS A 555 -38.41 23.60 8.00
N PRO A 556 -39.61 23.29 8.52
CA PRO A 556 -40.33 22.06 8.18
C PRO A 556 -40.70 21.99 6.70
N GLU A 557 -41.06 23.12 6.06
CA GLU A 557 -41.35 23.21 4.62
C GLU A 557 -40.20 22.70 3.73
N ALA A 558 -38.96 22.85 4.20
CA ALA A 558 -37.74 22.52 3.48
C ALA A 558 -36.97 21.33 4.11
N TRP A 559 -37.55 20.65 5.10
CA TRP A 559 -36.92 19.56 5.87
C TRP A 559 -35.50 19.92 6.34
N SER A 560 -35.33 21.15 6.83
CA SER A 560 -34.01 21.74 7.06
C SER A 560 -33.82 22.18 8.52
N LEU A 561 -32.63 21.93 9.06
CA LEU A 561 -32.18 22.37 10.39
C LEU A 561 -31.17 23.50 10.24
N VAL A 562 -31.30 24.55 11.05
CA VAL A 562 -30.42 25.74 11.03
C VAL A 562 -29.57 25.75 12.29
N HIS A 563 -28.26 25.65 12.13
CA HIS A 563 -27.28 25.61 13.21
C HIS A 563 -26.31 26.79 13.16
N GLU A 564 -25.57 27.01 14.25
CA GLU A 564 -24.40 27.90 14.22
C GLU A 564 -23.35 27.42 13.19
N TYR A 565 -22.73 28.38 12.47
CA TYR A 565 -21.62 28.09 11.58
C TYR A 565 -20.29 28.09 12.36
N LEU A 566 -19.48 27.04 12.16
CA LEU A 566 -18.21 26.85 12.86
C LEU A 566 -17.05 26.94 11.85
N PRO A 567 -16.24 28.02 11.87
CA PRO A 567 -15.40 28.40 10.74
C PRO A 567 -14.19 27.49 10.51
N ASN A 568 -13.66 26.83 11.55
CA ASN A 568 -12.51 25.94 11.43
C ASN A 568 -12.89 24.52 10.96
N GLY A 569 -14.15 24.27 10.61
CA GLY A 569 -14.57 23.01 9.97
C GLY A 569 -14.62 21.83 10.93
N ASN A 570 -14.24 20.64 10.44
CA ASN A 570 -14.35 19.36 11.15
C ASN A 570 -12.99 18.81 11.57
N LEU A 571 -12.95 18.03 12.66
CA LEU A 571 -11.74 17.42 13.21
C LEU A 571 -11.00 16.49 12.22
N GLN A 572 -11.72 15.81 11.31
CA GLN A 572 -11.07 14.91 10.34
C GLN A 572 -10.11 15.66 9.40
N ASP A 573 -10.46 16.86 8.95
CA ASP A 573 -9.60 17.64 8.07
C ASP A 573 -8.31 18.09 8.77
N HIS A 574 -8.36 18.37 10.09
CA HIS A 574 -7.17 18.71 10.89
C HIS A 574 -6.29 17.50 11.24
N LEU A 575 -6.88 16.34 11.51
CA LEU A 575 -6.12 15.12 11.82
C LEU A 575 -5.37 14.54 10.61
N PHE A 576 -5.89 14.73 9.38
CA PHE A 576 -5.27 14.21 8.15
C PHE A 576 -4.72 15.30 7.23
N PHE A 577 -4.36 16.47 7.80
CA PHE A 577 -3.71 17.59 7.12
C PHE A 577 -4.37 18.00 5.79
N ARG A 578 -5.71 18.00 5.75
CA ARG A 578 -6.47 18.39 4.57
C ARG A 578 -6.60 19.91 4.51
N ARG A 579 -6.79 20.44 3.30
CA ARG A 579 -7.04 21.87 3.04
C ARG A 579 -5.94 22.83 3.56
N ASN A 580 -4.73 22.32 3.82
CA ASN A 580 -3.59 23.03 4.44
C ASN A 580 -3.85 23.53 5.87
N ASN A 581 -4.76 22.88 6.61
CA ASN A 581 -4.98 23.19 8.03
C ASN A 581 -3.72 22.85 8.86
N PRO A 582 -3.33 23.70 9.84
CA PRO A 582 -2.21 23.40 10.73
C PRO A 582 -2.53 22.19 11.64
N PRO A 583 -1.52 21.44 12.12
CA PRO A 583 -1.75 20.25 12.93
C PRO A 583 -2.14 20.66 14.36
N LEU A 584 -3.10 19.96 14.95
CA LEU A 584 -3.54 20.24 16.32
C LEU A 584 -2.47 19.78 17.32
N THR A 585 -2.03 20.70 18.20
CA THR A 585 -1.11 20.37 19.30
C THR A 585 -1.74 19.40 20.29
N TRP A 586 -0.93 18.62 21.00
CA TRP A 586 -1.42 17.61 21.97
C TRP A 586 -2.36 18.23 23.02
N LYS A 587 -2.05 19.43 23.54
CA LYS A 587 -2.91 20.18 24.49
C LYS A 587 -4.29 20.48 23.89
N THR A 588 -4.36 20.79 22.59
CA THR A 588 -5.62 21.00 21.86
C THR A 588 -6.38 19.68 21.67
N ARG A 589 -5.68 18.59 21.32
CA ARG A 589 -6.28 17.25 21.16
C ARG A 589 -6.83 16.70 22.48
N MET A 590 -6.12 16.90 23.60
CA MET A 590 -6.59 16.59 24.94
C MET A 590 -7.87 17.35 25.30
N ARG A 591 -7.86 18.67 25.08
CA ARG A 591 -9.01 19.54 25.30
C ARG A 591 -10.23 19.13 24.44
N ILE A 592 -10.00 18.57 23.25
CA ILE A 592 -11.07 18.02 22.41
C ILE A 592 -11.62 16.72 23.01
N ALA A 593 -10.78 15.78 23.45
CA ALA A 593 -11.23 14.55 24.10
C ALA A 593 -12.08 14.83 25.37
N ALA A 594 -11.59 15.70 26.25
CA ALA A 594 -12.31 16.12 27.46
C ALA A 594 -13.71 16.67 27.14
N ARG A 595 -13.80 17.62 26.20
CA ARG A 595 -15.06 18.27 25.80
C ARG A 595 -16.04 17.34 25.09
N VAL A 596 -15.55 16.39 24.29
CA VAL A 596 -16.37 15.32 23.71
C VAL A 596 -16.93 14.41 24.81
N SER A 597 -16.12 14.05 25.81
CA SER A 597 -16.60 13.23 26.94
C SER A 597 -17.67 13.95 27.78
N SER A 598 -17.49 15.25 28.02
CA SER A 598 -18.46 16.12 28.70
C SER A 598 -19.80 16.19 27.94
N ALA A 599 -19.77 16.40 26.62
CA ALA A 599 -20.96 16.41 25.78
C ALA A 599 -21.68 15.04 25.70
N LEU A 600 -20.95 13.94 25.61
CA LEU A 600 -21.53 12.60 25.61
C LEU A 600 -22.17 12.25 26.96
N LEU A 601 -21.55 12.63 28.08
CA LEU A 601 -22.12 12.46 29.42
C LEU A 601 -23.45 13.21 29.56
N PHE A 602 -23.54 14.45 29.05
CA PHE A 602 -24.79 15.22 29.00
C PHE A 602 -25.88 14.49 28.20
N LEU A 603 -25.58 14.02 26.98
CA LEU A 603 -26.55 13.29 26.15
C LEU A 603 -27.02 11.99 26.84
N HIS A 604 -26.08 11.20 27.38
CA HIS A 604 -26.35 9.89 27.99
C HIS A 604 -27.12 9.98 29.32
N THR A 605 -27.04 11.12 30.02
CA THR A 605 -27.77 11.37 31.28
C THR A 605 -29.09 12.13 31.12
N TYR A 606 -29.39 12.64 29.91
CA TYR A 606 -30.60 13.38 29.58
C TYR A 606 -31.89 12.61 29.91
N ARG A 607 -32.99 13.34 30.15
CA ARG A 607 -34.29 12.84 30.62
C ARG A 607 -35.45 13.51 29.89
N PRO A 608 -36.63 12.86 29.73
CA PRO A 608 -37.03 11.58 30.33
C PRO A 608 -36.31 10.36 29.73
N GLU A 609 -35.87 10.45 28.48
CA GLU A 609 -35.15 9.42 27.76
C GLU A 609 -33.70 9.86 27.48
N LYS A 610 -32.74 8.94 27.62
CA LYS A 610 -31.33 9.19 27.30
C LYS A 610 -31.15 9.44 25.81
N MET A 611 -30.35 10.43 25.42
CA MET A 611 -29.97 10.61 24.02
C MET A 611 -28.70 9.81 23.72
N ILE A 612 -28.68 9.16 22.56
CA ILE A 612 -27.52 8.43 22.02
C ILE A 612 -27.16 9.12 20.69
N HIS A 613 -25.87 9.32 20.42
CA HIS A 613 -25.39 10.02 19.25
C HIS A 613 -25.53 9.17 17.97
N GLY A 614 -25.09 7.91 18.02
CA GLY A 614 -25.23 6.92 16.94
C GLY A 614 -24.31 7.08 15.74
N ASP A 615 -23.95 8.32 15.37
CA ASP A 615 -23.01 8.62 14.27
C ASP A 615 -21.80 9.44 14.76
N LEU A 616 -21.14 9.03 15.85
CA LEU A 616 -20.02 9.78 16.41
C LEU A 616 -18.72 9.48 15.62
N LYS A 617 -18.14 10.51 15.01
CA LYS A 617 -16.91 10.44 14.18
C LYS A 617 -16.23 11.81 14.05
N PRO A 618 -14.95 11.90 13.68
CA PRO A 618 -14.23 13.17 13.51
C PRO A 618 -14.84 14.15 12.49
N GLU A 619 -15.63 13.70 11.52
CA GLU A 619 -16.39 14.59 10.62
C GLU A 619 -17.50 15.37 11.35
N ASN A 620 -18.07 14.78 12.41
CA ASN A 620 -19.19 15.34 13.16
C ASN A 620 -18.72 16.12 14.41
N ILE A 621 -17.40 16.19 14.66
CA ILE A 621 -16.79 17.06 15.67
C ILE A 621 -16.29 18.32 14.97
N LEU A 622 -17.00 19.43 15.18
CA LEU A 622 -16.72 20.71 14.52
C LEU A 622 -15.93 21.66 15.43
N LEU A 623 -15.17 22.58 14.85
CA LEU A 623 -14.27 23.51 15.57
C LEU A 623 -14.68 24.98 15.34
N ASP A 624 -14.82 25.73 16.43
CA ASP A 624 -14.98 27.19 16.39
C ASP A 624 -13.67 27.93 16.07
N SER A 625 -13.73 29.26 16.02
CA SER A 625 -12.59 30.15 15.74
C SER A 625 -11.42 30.02 16.73
N GLU A 626 -11.63 29.50 17.93
CA GLU A 626 -10.64 29.34 19.00
C GLU A 626 -10.12 27.90 19.13
N PHE A 627 -10.53 27.02 18.20
CA PHE A 627 -10.32 25.57 18.26
C PHE A 627 -10.94 24.96 19.54
N ASN A 628 -12.11 25.45 19.94
CA ASN A 628 -13.02 24.71 20.82
C ASN A 628 -13.90 23.80 19.96
N CYS A 629 -14.10 22.56 20.42
CA CYS A 629 -14.95 21.61 19.70
C CYS A 629 -16.42 21.64 20.17
N LYS A 630 -17.30 21.34 19.23
CA LYS A 630 -18.73 21.07 19.43
C LYS A 630 -19.11 19.85 18.61
N ILE A 631 -19.84 18.91 19.22
CA ILE A 631 -20.39 17.75 18.49
C ILE A 631 -21.66 18.19 17.75
N GLY A 632 -21.70 18.00 16.44
CA GLY A 632 -22.86 18.19 15.59
C GLY A 632 -23.51 16.86 15.19
N ASP A 633 -24.62 16.92 14.46
CA ASP A 633 -25.36 15.75 13.94
C ASP A 633 -25.93 14.77 14.98
N PHE A 634 -25.86 15.09 16.28
CA PHE A 634 -26.52 14.36 17.36
C PHE A 634 -28.05 14.31 17.19
N GLY A 635 -28.66 13.18 17.56
CA GLY A 635 -30.12 12.99 17.54
C GLY A 635 -30.76 12.90 16.15
N ILE A 636 -30.01 13.06 15.05
CA ILE A 636 -30.55 12.92 13.67
C ILE A 636 -31.10 11.51 13.41
N CYS A 637 -30.60 10.50 14.12
CA CYS A 637 -31.18 9.15 14.16
C CYS A 637 -32.66 9.12 14.58
N ARG A 638 -33.17 10.11 15.31
CA ARG A 638 -34.59 10.21 15.72
C ARG A 638 -35.48 10.86 14.64
N LEU A 639 -34.90 11.67 13.74
CA LEU A 639 -35.60 12.34 12.63
C LEU A 639 -35.88 11.39 11.43
N VAL A 640 -35.65 10.09 11.60
CA VAL A 640 -35.50 9.10 10.52
C VAL A 640 -36.27 7.83 10.88
N PRO A 641 -36.99 7.17 9.93
CA PRO A 641 -37.72 5.93 10.16
C PRO A 641 -36.93 4.89 10.94
N GLU A 642 -37.57 4.17 11.86
CA GLU A 642 -36.89 3.18 12.71
C GLU A 642 -36.14 2.11 11.87
N GLU A 643 -36.69 1.69 10.73
CA GLU A 643 -36.06 0.75 9.78
C GLU A 643 -34.78 1.29 9.11
N THR A 644 -34.60 2.61 9.07
CA THR A 644 -33.44 3.31 8.52
C THR A 644 -32.49 3.79 9.63
N ALA A 645 -33.04 4.25 10.77
CA ALA A 645 -32.31 4.67 11.96
C ALA A 645 -31.52 3.53 12.62
N ARG A 646 -32.03 2.29 12.56
CA ARG A 646 -31.34 1.07 13.01
C ARG A 646 -30.00 0.79 12.29
N CYS A 647 -29.67 1.51 11.22
CA CYS A 647 -28.36 1.45 10.55
C CYS A 647 -27.91 2.83 9.99
N PRO A 648 -27.04 3.60 10.69
CA PRO A 648 -26.44 4.86 10.19
C PRO A 648 -25.59 4.76 8.90
N SER A 649 -25.52 3.58 8.28
CA SER A 649 -24.79 3.27 7.05
C SER A 649 -25.67 2.78 5.89
N PHE A 650 -27.00 2.73 6.07
CA PHE A 650 -27.95 2.38 5.01
C PHE A 650 -28.35 3.64 4.21
N ARG A 651 -28.08 3.78 2.91
CA ARG A 651 -27.38 2.92 1.93
C ARG A 651 -26.69 3.80 0.87
N TRP A 652 -25.79 3.20 0.10
CA TRP A 652 -25.04 3.79 -1.03
C TRP A 652 -24.02 4.86 -0.61
N ASN A 653 -22.77 4.85 -1.07
CA ASN A 653 -22.30 4.43 -2.39
C ASN A 653 -21.63 3.06 -2.53
N THR A 654 -21.45 2.70 -3.79
CA THR A 654 -20.82 1.53 -4.41
C THR A 654 -19.36 1.29 -3.97
N GLU A 655 -18.94 0.02 -4.06
CA GLU A 655 -17.58 -0.52 -3.90
C GLU A 655 -17.04 -0.69 -2.47
N GLY A 656 -16.25 -1.76 -2.27
CA GLY A 656 -15.51 -2.03 -1.04
C GLY A 656 -16.17 -3.02 -0.06
N LYS A 657 -15.38 -4.03 0.36
CA LYS A 657 -15.55 -4.63 1.69
C LYS A 657 -14.70 -3.80 2.65
N GLY A 658 -15.34 -3.04 3.54
CA GLY A 658 -14.66 -2.32 4.62
C GLY A 658 -15.52 -2.35 5.87
N ALA A 659 -14.90 -2.59 7.03
CA ALA A 659 -15.57 -2.37 8.30
C ALA A 659 -15.71 -0.87 8.53
N PHE A 660 -16.88 -0.41 8.99
CA PHE A 660 -17.07 0.97 9.42
C PHE A 660 -16.32 1.17 10.74
N PRO A 661 -15.19 1.92 10.77
CA PRO A 661 -14.21 1.75 11.85
C PRO A 661 -14.67 2.33 13.20
N TYR A 662 -15.61 3.30 13.17
CA TYR A 662 -16.25 3.87 14.35
C TYR A 662 -17.49 3.09 14.83
N MET A 663 -17.96 2.11 14.04
CA MET A 663 -19.18 1.37 14.34
C MET A 663 -18.90 0.32 15.42
N ASP A 664 -19.73 0.31 16.45
CA ASP A 664 -19.70 -0.68 17.51
C ASP A 664 -19.90 -2.11 16.96
N PRO A 665 -18.96 -3.04 17.17
CA PRO A 665 -19.10 -4.42 16.68
C PRO A 665 -20.29 -5.17 17.31
N GLU A 666 -20.82 -4.73 18.46
CA GLU A 666 -22.08 -5.29 18.96
C GLU A 666 -23.31 -4.84 18.17
N ILE A 667 -23.34 -3.65 17.55
CA ILE A 667 -24.47 -3.22 16.71
C ILE A 667 -24.67 -4.16 15.52
N GLU A 668 -23.59 -4.65 14.89
CA GLU A 668 -23.69 -5.64 13.80
C GLU A 668 -24.36 -6.96 14.27
N ARG A 669 -24.22 -7.29 15.56
CA ARG A 669 -24.76 -8.51 16.19
C ARG A 669 -26.16 -8.34 16.78
N THR A 670 -26.44 -7.23 17.46
CA THR A 670 -27.71 -6.98 18.19
C THR A 670 -28.71 -6.16 17.37
N ARG A 671 -28.22 -5.19 16.60
CA ARG A 671 -28.96 -4.04 16.02
C ARG A 671 -29.51 -3.05 17.05
N ASP A 672 -29.11 -3.18 18.31
CA ASP A 672 -29.50 -2.28 19.40
C ASP A 672 -28.45 -1.17 19.54
N LEU A 673 -28.82 0.07 19.22
CA LEU A 673 -27.99 1.24 19.47
C LEU A 673 -28.00 1.61 20.96
N THR A 674 -26.82 1.78 21.58
CA THR A 674 -26.69 2.08 23.01
C THR A 674 -25.67 3.17 23.30
N SER A 675 -25.69 3.71 24.52
CA SER A 675 -24.63 4.60 25.03
C SER A 675 -23.23 3.94 25.04
N LYS A 676 -23.15 2.61 25.14
CA LYS A 676 -21.90 1.85 25.01
C LYS A 676 -21.32 1.89 23.58
N SER A 677 -22.16 2.19 22.59
CA SER A 677 -21.77 2.28 21.19
C SER A 677 -21.11 3.62 20.89
N ASP A 678 -21.67 4.74 21.38
CA ASP A 678 -20.99 6.05 21.35
C ASP A 678 -19.65 6.01 22.07
N ILE A 679 -19.56 5.28 23.20
CA ILE A 679 -18.30 5.08 23.95
C ILE A 679 -17.25 4.36 23.09
N TYR A 680 -17.64 3.32 22.33
CA TYR A 680 -16.73 2.66 21.39
C TYR A 680 -16.23 3.62 20.30
N SER A 681 -17.14 4.37 19.67
CA SER A 681 -16.78 5.38 18.67
C SER A 681 -15.85 6.45 19.23
N PHE A 682 -16.07 6.89 20.48
CA PHE A 682 -15.23 7.84 21.19
C PHE A 682 -13.84 7.25 21.53
N GLY A 683 -13.77 5.95 21.89
CA GLY A 683 -12.50 5.23 22.07
C GLY A 683 -11.63 5.26 20.82
N ILE A 684 -12.22 5.01 19.64
CA ILE A 684 -11.52 5.10 18.35
C ILE A 684 -10.98 6.53 18.14
N ILE A 685 -11.78 7.54 18.43
CA ILE A 685 -11.40 8.96 18.29
C ILE A 685 -10.25 9.33 19.24
N ILE A 686 -10.25 8.86 20.49
CA ILE A 686 -9.13 9.04 21.44
C ILE A 686 -7.84 8.45 20.86
N LEU A 687 -7.89 7.22 20.33
CA LEU A 687 -6.71 6.58 19.74
C LEU A 687 -6.22 7.33 18.48
N GLN A 688 -7.10 7.94 17.69
CA GLN A 688 -6.69 8.79 16.58
C GLN A 688 -6.10 10.13 17.01
N LEU A 689 -6.66 10.77 18.05
CA LEU A 689 -6.12 12.02 18.60
C LEU A 689 -4.67 11.81 19.05
N LEU A 690 -4.36 10.68 19.69
CA LEU A 690 -3.00 10.28 20.07
C LEU A 690 -2.06 10.02 18.89
N THR A 691 -2.53 9.30 17.86
CA THR A 691 -1.64 8.65 16.87
C THR A 691 -1.60 9.34 15.50
N GLY A 692 -2.61 10.16 15.16
CA GLY A 692 -2.78 10.74 13.83
C GLY A 692 -3.16 9.72 12.74
N ARG A 693 -3.44 8.47 13.12
CA ARG A 693 -3.58 7.34 12.18
C ARG A 693 -5.01 7.14 11.68
N HIS A 694 -5.11 6.43 10.56
CA HIS A 694 -6.38 5.97 10.03
C HIS A 694 -6.96 4.89 10.98
N PRO A 695 -8.27 4.90 11.28
CA PRO A 695 -8.82 4.10 12.39
C PRO A 695 -8.97 2.60 12.07
N VAL A 696 -8.88 2.20 10.79
CA VAL A 696 -8.95 0.79 10.38
C VAL A 696 -7.72 0.03 10.87
N GLY A 697 -7.93 -0.89 11.82
CA GLY A 697 -6.86 -1.71 12.44
C GLY A 697 -6.19 -1.05 13.65
N LEU A 698 -6.51 0.21 13.95
CA LEU A 698 -5.81 1.04 14.94
C LEU A 698 -5.81 0.44 16.35
N VAL A 699 -6.94 -0.11 16.81
CA VAL A 699 -7.07 -0.74 18.14
C VAL A 699 -6.06 -1.88 18.34
N SER A 700 -5.84 -2.69 17.30
CA SER A 700 -4.90 -3.81 17.33
C SER A 700 -3.45 -3.32 17.32
N GLU A 701 -3.13 -2.32 16.51
CA GLU A 701 -1.78 -1.72 16.46
C GLU A 701 -1.41 -1.06 17.79
N VAL A 702 -2.32 -0.26 18.37
CA VAL A 702 -2.09 0.38 19.69
C VAL A 702 -1.91 -0.68 20.78
N ARG A 703 -2.79 -1.68 20.85
CA ARG A 703 -2.70 -2.76 21.85
C ARG A 703 -1.38 -3.54 21.72
N GLN A 704 -0.92 -3.78 20.49
CA GLN A 704 0.38 -4.40 20.23
C GLN A 704 1.55 -3.50 20.67
N ALA A 705 1.54 -2.22 20.31
CA ALA A 705 2.60 -1.28 20.70
C ALA A 705 2.72 -1.14 22.23
N VAL A 706 1.59 -1.07 22.95
CA VAL A 706 1.55 -1.09 24.43
C VAL A 706 2.15 -2.38 24.98
N SER A 707 1.76 -3.54 24.45
CA SER A 707 2.26 -4.85 24.94
C SER A 707 3.77 -5.04 24.81
N TYR A 708 4.41 -4.34 23.87
CA TYR A 708 5.87 -4.32 23.70
C TYR A 708 6.57 -3.11 24.34
N GLY A 709 5.85 -2.28 25.10
CA GLY A 709 6.37 -1.06 25.72
C GLY A 709 6.67 0.10 24.75
N LYS A 710 6.32 -0.03 23.46
CA LYS A 710 6.67 0.90 22.38
C LYS A 710 5.64 2.02 22.17
N LEU A 711 5.04 2.53 23.25
CA LEU A 711 4.02 3.59 23.19
C LEU A 711 4.53 4.82 22.41
N ALA A 712 5.75 5.27 22.67
CA ALA A 712 6.31 6.45 21.99
C ALA A 712 6.35 6.32 20.45
N SER A 713 6.47 5.11 19.88
CA SER A 713 6.56 4.92 18.41
C SER A 713 5.21 4.99 17.68
N ILE A 714 4.09 5.08 18.40
CA ILE A 714 2.75 5.23 17.79
C ILE A 714 2.16 6.63 17.91
N LEU A 715 2.71 7.49 18.79
CA LEU A 715 2.23 8.85 19.00
C LEU A 715 2.47 9.73 17.77
N ASP A 716 1.60 10.71 17.57
CA ASP A 716 1.68 11.64 16.44
C ASP A 716 2.74 12.72 16.68
N PRO A 717 3.85 12.76 15.91
CA PRO A 717 4.88 13.79 16.06
C PRO A 717 4.39 15.18 15.62
N SER A 718 3.33 15.27 14.81
CA SER A 718 2.75 16.57 14.40
C SER A 718 1.99 17.27 15.53
N ALA A 719 1.68 16.56 16.62
CA ALA A 719 1.06 17.13 17.82
C ALA A 719 2.07 17.79 18.77
N GLY A 720 3.36 17.65 18.51
CA GLY A 720 4.44 17.97 19.45
C GLY A 720 4.73 16.83 20.44
N GLU A 721 5.59 17.09 21.41
CA GLU A 721 5.97 16.09 22.42
C GLU A 721 4.83 15.84 23.42
N TRP A 722 4.40 14.59 23.53
CA TRP A 722 3.36 14.16 24.46
C TRP A 722 3.96 13.77 25.82
N PRO A 723 3.45 14.29 26.95
CA PRO A 723 3.85 13.79 28.26
C PRO A 723 3.46 12.31 28.43
N THR A 724 4.41 11.47 28.83
CA THR A 724 4.25 10.00 28.87
C THR A 724 3.04 9.53 29.69
N PHE A 725 2.76 10.19 30.83
CA PHE A 725 1.57 9.93 31.64
C PHE A 725 0.27 10.21 30.87
N VAL A 726 0.17 11.39 30.23
CA VAL A 726 -1.00 11.81 29.46
C VAL A 726 -1.25 10.87 28.27
N ALA A 727 -0.19 10.49 27.57
CA ALA A 727 -0.25 9.52 26.47
C ALA A 727 -0.71 8.13 26.96
N ARG A 728 -0.20 7.66 28.10
CA ARG A 728 -0.59 6.38 28.71
C ARG A 728 -2.06 6.38 29.12
N GLN A 729 -2.50 7.38 29.90
CA GLN A 729 -3.87 7.49 30.38
C GLN A 729 -4.89 7.55 29.23
N LEU A 730 -4.63 8.33 28.18
CA LEU A 730 -5.49 8.31 26.98
C LEU A 730 -5.49 6.95 26.26
N VAL A 731 -4.36 6.26 26.17
CA VAL A 731 -4.33 4.92 25.54
C VAL A 731 -5.12 3.90 26.36
N ASP A 732 -4.99 3.93 27.69
CA ASP A 732 -5.71 3.02 28.58
C ASP A 732 -7.22 3.27 28.51
N HIS A 733 -7.67 4.54 28.54
CA HIS A 733 -9.07 4.89 28.27
C HIS A 733 -9.52 4.47 26.87
N GLY A 734 -8.75 4.82 25.83
CA GLY A 734 -9.09 4.54 24.43
C GLY A 734 -9.21 3.05 24.11
N LEU A 735 -8.27 2.23 24.59
CA LEU A 735 -8.35 0.77 24.47
C LEU A 735 -9.52 0.19 25.27
N LYS A 736 -9.77 0.68 26.49
CA LYS A 736 -10.84 0.20 27.37
C LYS A 736 -12.25 0.59 26.88
N PHE A 737 -12.36 1.69 26.14
CA PHE A 737 -13.58 2.07 25.40
C PHE A 737 -13.74 1.24 24.11
N CYS A 738 -12.64 0.87 23.45
CA CYS A 738 -12.62 0.03 22.25
C CYS A 738 -12.77 -1.50 22.50
N GLU A 739 -13.16 -1.93 23.71
CA GLU A 739 -13.36 -3.36 23.99
C GLU A 739 -14.51 -3.95 23.16
N LEU A 740 -14.37 -5.21 22.74
CA LEU A 740 -15.29 -5.81 21.77
C LEU A 740 -16.70 -6.02 22.34
N ASN A 741 -16.82 -6.42 23.62
CA ASN A 741 -18.11 -6.56 24.27
C ASN A 741 -18.53 -5.24 24.94
N SER A 742 -19.80 -4.85 24.80
CA SER A 742 -20.37 -3.62 25.39
C SER A 742 -20.36 -3.64 26.92
N ARG A 743 -20.34 -4.84 27.52
CA ARG A 743 -20.24 -5.09 28.96
C ARG A 743 -18.86 -4.78 29.54
N ASP A 744 -17.80 -4.98 28.76
CA ASP A 744 -16.42 -4.79 29.21
C ASP A 744 -15.98 -3.32 29.12
N ARG A 745 -16.70 -2.51 28.33
CA ARG A 745 -16.56 -1.04 28.30
C ARG A 745 -17.15 -0.44 29.58
N PRO A 746 -16.55 0.61 30.16
CA PRO A 746 -17.14 1.36 31.27
C PRO A 746 -18.43 2.08 30.82
N GLU A 747 -19.17 2.65 31.76
CA GLU A 747 -20.09 3.76 31.43
C GLU A 747 -19.33 5.08 31.58
N LEU A 748 -19.72 6.08 30.80
CA LEU A 748 -19.11 7.39 30.93
C LEU A 748 -19.67 8.06 32.19
N THR A 749 -18.80 8.41 33.13
CA THR A 749 -19.18 8.92 34.45
C THR A 749 -18.55 10.29 34.71
N PRO A 750 -19.09 11.08 35.66
CA PRO A 750 -18.47 12.33 36.10
C PRO A 750 -17.06 12.18 36.69
N ALA A 751 -16.61 10.96 37.03
CA ALA A 751 -15.21 10.71 37.36
C ALA A 751 -14.36 10.75 36.09
N ILE A 752 -14.62 9.82 35.16
CA ILE A 752 -13.88 9.68 33.89
C ILE A 752 -13.84 11.00 33.09
N VAL A 753 -14.92 11.79 33.10
CA VAL A 753 -14.92 13.12 32.44
C VAL A 753 -13.94 14.08 33.11
N ARG A 754 -13.94 14.20 34.45
CA ARG A 754 -12.96 15.03 35.18
C ARG A 754 -11.53 14.54 35.02
N ASP A 755 -11.34 13.22 34.97
CA ASP A 755 -10.02 12.61 34.78
C ASP A 755 -9.46 13.04 33.40
N LEU A 756 -10.27 12.93 32.34
CA LEU A 756 -9.94 13.40 30.99
C LEU A 756 -9.76 14.93 30.90
N GLU A 757 -10.52 15.72 31.66
CA GLU A 757 -10.35 17.17 31.77
C GLU A 757 -9.00 17.54 32.42
N GLN A 758 -8.62 16.87 33.51
CA GLN A 758 -7.35 17.13 34.21
C GLN A 758 -6.11 16.78 33.38
N LEU A 759 -6.20 15.80 32.47
CA LEU A 759 -5.08 15.45 31.57
C LEU A 759 -4.65 16.61 30.63
N HIS A 760 -5.48 17.62 30.39
CA HIS A 760 -5.06 18.83 29.65
C HIS A 760 -4.44 19.92 30.54
N LEU A 761 -4.53 19.78 31.86
CA LEU A 761 -3.94 20.66 32.88
C LEU A 761 -2.64 20.10 33.47
N ALA A 762 -2.23 18.91 33.04
CA ALA A 762 -0.94 18.32 33.37
C ALA A 762 0.19 19.14 32.72
N GLU A 763 0.70 20.13 33.44
CA GLU A 763 1.95 20.80 33.09
C GLU A 763 3.12 19.80 33.11
N GLU A 764 4.05 19.98 32.18
CA GLU A 764 5.31 19.25 32.18
C GLU A 764 6.11 19.67 33.43
N ARG A 765 6.12 18.84 34.48
CA ARG A 765 7.07 19.01 35.59
C ARG A 765 8.47 18.79 35.00
N PRO A 766 9.34 19.82 34.92
CA PRO A 766 10.68 19.62 34.40
C PRO A 766 11.40 18.62 35.30
N VAL A 767 12.16 17.70 34.70
CA VAL A 767 12.95 16.72 35.45
C VAL A 767 13.88 17.51 36.38
N PRO A 768 13.82 17.30 37.71
CA PRO A 768 14.75 17.95 38.63
C PRO A 768 16.19 17.61 38.24
N SER A 769 17.05 18.61 38.07
CA SER A 769 18.38 18.41 37.48
C SER A 769 19.27 17.44 38.26
N PHE A 770 19.02 17.27 39.57
CA PHE A 770 19.69 16.28 40.43
C PHE A 770 19.25 14.82 40.20
N PHE A 771 18.26 14.56 39.33
CA PHE A 771 17.94 13.22 38.82
C PHE A 771 18.68 12.88 37.52
N LEU A 772 19.29 13.88 36.86
CA LEU A 772 20.02 13.69 35.60
C LEU A 772 21.48 13.31 35.87
N CYS A 773 21.98 12.32 35.13
CA CYS A 773 23.37 11.92 35.12
C CYS A 773 24.23 13.07 34.54
N PRO A 774 25.26 13.58 35.25
CA PRO A 774 26.07 14.67 34.73
C PRO A 774 26.81 14.36 33.41
N ILE A 775 27.09 13.07 33.13
CA ILE A 775 27.75 12.63 31.89
C ILE A 775 26.75 12.53 30.72
N LEU A 776 25.58 11.93 30.95
CA LEU A 776 24.62 11.61 29.89
C LEU A 776 23.54 12.69 29.69
N GLN A 777 23.26 13.51 30.71
CA GLN A 777 22.10 14.41 30.80
C GLN A 777 20.73 13.68 30.77
N GLU A 778 20.72 12.37 31.02
CA GLU A 778 19.54 11.50 31.11
C GLU A 778 19.22 11.10 32.56
N ILE A 779 18.00 10.65 32.86
CA ILE A 779 17.59 10.22 34.21
C ILE A 779 18.40 8.99 34.66
N MET A 780 18.97 9.05 35.88
CA MET A 780 19.76 7.94 36.43
C MET A 780 18.88 6.74 36.83
N HIS A 781 19.21 5.56 36.30
CA HIS A 781 18.62 4.27 36.63
C HIS A 781 19.46 3.50 37.67
N ASP A 782 20.78 3.49 37.52
CA ASP A 782 21.75 3.06 38.55
C ASP A 782 22.54 4.27 39.07
N PRO A 783 21.96 5.18 39.88
CA PRO A 783 22.70 6.29 40.46
C PRO A 783 23.78 5.78 41.43
N GLN A 784 25.04 6.02 41.08
CA GLN A 784 26.25 5.62 41.81
C GLN A 784 27.05 6.86 42.24
N VAL A 785 27.43 6.93 43.52
CA VAL A 785 28.29 7.99 44.07
C VAL A 785 29.76 7.65 43.81
N ALA A 786 30.51 8.60 43.26
CA ALA A 786 31.96 8.51 43.07
C ALA A 786 32.73 9.13 44.26
N ALA A 787 34.06 8.99 44.26
CA ALA A 787 34.93 9.50 45.33
C ALA A 787 34.99 11.05 45.45
N ASP A 788 34.43 11.77 44.48
CA ASP A 788 34.24 13.22 44.49
C ASP A 788 32.92 13.67 45.17
N GLY A 789 32.07 12.72 45.57
CA GLY A 789 30.76 12.96 46.16
C GLY A 789 29.63 13.20 45.15
N PHE A 790 29.92 13.28 43.85
CA PHE A 790 28.89 13.40 42.81
C PHE A 790 28.25 12.04 42.51
N THR A 791 26.98 12.07 42.14
CA THR A 791 26.22 10.88 41.71
C THR A 791 26.11 10.87 40.18
N TYR A 792 26.32 9.70 39.58
CA TYR A 792 26.34 9.48 38.13
C TYR A 792 25.53 8.23 37.78
N GLU A 793 25.13 8.08 36.52
CA GLU A 793 24.69 6.79 36.01
C GLU A 793 25.86 5.78 36.07
N GLY A 794 25.64 4.65 36.72
CA GLY A 794 26.65 3.67 37.06
C GLY A 794 27.32 3.08 35.83
N GLU A 795 26.59 2.82 34.75
CA GLU A 795 27.20 2.34 33.50
C GLU A 795 28.06 3.41 32.83
N ALA A 796 27.60 4.67 32.79
CA ALA A 796 28.35 5.78 32.22
C ALA A 796 29.67 6.03 32.97
N LEU A 797 29.63 5.98 34.31
CA LEU A 797 30.82 6.15 35.13
C LEU A 797 31.76 4.95 35.07
N ARG A 798 31.23 3.71 35.08
CA ARG A 798 32.05 2.50 34.86
C ARG A 798 32.73 2.54 33.49
N GLY A 799 32.04 3.00 32.44
CA GLY A 799 32.61 3.26 31.12
C GLY A 799 33.69 4.34 31.11
N TRP A 800 33.48 5.47 31.81
CA TRP A 800 34.48 6.53 31.94
C TRP A 800 35.77 6.02 32.60
N LEU A 801 35.66 5.30 33.72
CA LEU A 801 36.81 4.72 34.43
C LEU A 801 37.52 3.63 33.60
N ALA A 802 36.78 2.77 32.91
CA ALA A 802 37.33 1.72 32.05
C ALA A 802 38.16 2.26 30.87
N ASN A 803 37.89 3.50 30.42
CA ASN A 803 38.71 4.21 29.43
C ASN A 803 40.01 4.82 30.01
N GLY A 804 40.51 4.29 31.14
CA GLY A 804 41.78 4.70 31.76
C GLY A 804 41.75 6.07 32.45
N ARG A 805 40.56 6.61 32.74
CA ARG A 805 40.40 7.95 33.32
C ARG A 805 40.23 7.87 34.84
N GLU A 806 41.27 8.25 35.58
CA GLU A 806 41.22 8.36 37.05
C GLU A 806 40.66 9.69 37.56
N THR A 807 40.15 10.57 36.69
CA THR A 807 39.60 11.89 37.05
C THR A 807 38.09 11.92 37.13
N SER A 808 37.58 12.77 38.02
CA SER A 808 36.17 13.13 38.18
C SER A 808 35.59 13.70 36.87
N PRO A 809 34.48 13.16 36.34
CA PRO A 809 33.80 13.73 35.17
C PRO A 809 33.27 15.16 35.39
N MET A 810 32.98 15.56 36.63
CA MET A 810 32.45 16.91 36.96
C MET A 810 33.52 17.94 37.31
N THR A 811 34.62 17.53 37.97
CA THR A 811 35.64 18.47 38.48
C THR A 811 36.99 18.36 37.76
N ASN A 812 37.19 17.29 36.97
CA ASN A 812 38.45 16.89 36.34
C ASN A 812 39.63 16.70 37.32
N LEU A 813 39.37 16.65 38.63
CA LEU A 813 40.35 16.30 39.67
C LEU A 813 40.51 14.79 39.78
N LYS A 814 41.70 14.30 40.17
CA LYS A 814 41.93 12.86 40.39
C LYS A 814 41.07 12.35 41.55
N LEU A 815 40.36 11.25 41.33
CA LEU A 815 39.55 10.56 42.34
C LEU A 815 40.47 9.88 43.38
N SER A 816 40.08 9.94 44.66
CA SER A 816 40.83 9.32 45.75
C SER A 816 40.68 7.80 45.80
N HIS A 817 39.59 7.26 45.25
CA HIS A 817 39.40 5.82 44.99
C HIS A 817 38.48 5.61 43.78
N LEU A 818 38.51 4.40 43.20
CA LEU A 818 37.66 4.01 42.08
C LEU A 818 36.41 3.20 42.50
N HIS A 819 36.24 2.95 43.80
CA HIS A 819 35.02 2.30 44.33
C HIS A 819 33.79 3.21 44.15
N LEU A 820 32.68 2.61 43.72
CA LEU A 820 31.40 3.26 43.52
C LEU A 820 30.41 2.82 44.62
N THR A 821 29.63 3.77 45.14
CA THR A 821 28.66 3.51 46.22
C THR A 821 27.23 3.72 45.70
N PRO A 822 26.34 2.72 45.72
CA PRO A 822 24.98 2.87 45.19
C PRO A 822 24.17 3.91 45.97
N ASN A 823 23.65 4.93 45.28
CA ASN A 823 22.81 5.97 45.86
C ASN A 823 21.36 5.51 45.94
N HIS A 824 21.08 4.57 46.85
CA HIS A 824 19.73 4.01 47.05
C HIS A 824 18.68 5.07 47.38
N ALA A 825 19.05 6.14 48.10
CA ALA A 825 18.15 7.24 48.43
C ALA A 825 17.73 8.01 47.17
N LEU A 826 18.69 8.36 46.30
CA LEU A 826 18.37 9.03 45.03
C LEU A 826 17.62 8.09 44.08
N ARG A 827 17.96 6.79 44.03
CA ARG A 827 17.20 5.81 43.23
C ARG A 827 15.75 5.73 43.69
N HIS A 828 15.49 5.69 45.00
CA HIS A 828 14.12 5.71 45.52
C HIS A 828 13.41 7.05 45.29
N ALA A 829 14.10 8.19 45.33
CA ALA A 829 13.52 9.49 45.00
C ALA A 829 13.12 9.58 43.51
N ILE A 830 13.99 9.11 42.61
CA ILE A 830 13.73 8.99 41.16
C ILE A 830 12.56 8.03 40.92
N GLN A 831 12.57 6.83 41.50
CA GLN A 831 11.48 5.87 41.39
C GLN A 831 10.15 6.43 41.91
N HIS A 832 10.15 7.08 43.07
CA HIS A 832 8.93 7.69 43.63
C HIS A 832 8.40 8.83 42.75
N TRP A 833 9.28 9.64 42.15
CA TRP A 833 8.89 10.66 41.18
C TRP A 833 8.33 10.06 39.89
N LEU A 834 8.96 9.00 39.37
CA LEU A 834 8.48 8.22 38.21
C LEU A 834 7.19 7.44 38.48
N CYS A 835 6.88 7.12 39.74
CA CYS A 835 5.62 6.48 40.17
C CYS A 835 4.53 7.49 40.57
N GLN A 836 4.80 8.80 40.46
CA GLN A 836 3.78 9.85 40.42
C GLN A 836 3.47 10.26 38.95
N TYR A 837 3.74 9.35 38.00
CA TYR A 837 3.72 9.50 36.53
C TYR A 837 3.30 8.18 35.84
#